data_AF-A0A315V8V5-F1
#
_entry.id   AF-A0A315V8V5-F1
#
_cell.length_a   1.000
_cell.length_b   1.000
_cell.length_c   1.000
_cell.angle_alpha   90.00
_cell.angle_beta   90.00
_cell.angle_gamma   90.00
#
_symmetry.space_group_name_H-M   'P 1'
#
loop_
_entity.id
_entity.type
_entity.pdbx_description
1 polymer ?
#
loop_
_entity_poly.entity_id
_entity_poly.type
_entity_poly.pdbx_seq_one_letter_code
_entity_poly.pdbx_strand_id
1 'polypeptide(L)'
;MAASRLLPEDQLRCQICKNIFTFPVTLPCGDNLCKTCILREWGQTVHCQCPICEEEFDERPQLQPNQVLSKMANCLKKSKAKELCTINKSETDSSPYTSDTSAHDSSNSIHESNFHSKLNNILSRSNGNISSGFPRRNTWSNNSSNVNIATPKPRKGYTTTNREMNFHTPSADPAASNSNISLAATNTTSGLSLAVDENNFNSTRSQQRVATLGDISCDECTGLKLKAVKSCLVCLASYCETHLKPHLITKGLKKHQLVEPVENLEARMCSYHNKPLELFCRTDQTFTCLLCTLLDHKEHDYLPLSEEAGQKRFVLRGTEETLNRMIQERRGKMQDLRHRTRLNQEAADGKAAVGLQVFTDLKQILENGSDELLRNIEIRQVTAERLTERLIAELGQEVKVLMQSSVDVQELSSSDDHVHVLRSFSTVNNIPAMKDWSDVSVQIPLYEEMVRKAVVVAVDQLQATFEKEKCKLKEAELKRVQKFKVNITLDPQTADPWLIVSDDGKQVRLGDFKKFVPDLPKRFNPGGGVVAQQNFGFGRFYFEVQVMDMMKYDFGVVYESINRKKKVTNNHESGHWILSLRKENEYKARASHEIPLSLTQRPQRIGLFVDYDEGLVSFYDVDIAELIFSFNDCSFTERLYPFFNPGHGSRNSASLKIGQ
;
A
#
# COMPACT_ATOMS: atom_id res chain seq x y z
N MET A 1 20.02 4.36 -12.97
CA MET A 1 19.23 4.47 -11.72
C MET A 1 19.65 5.74 -11.01
N ALA A 2 18.73 6.66 -10.73
CA ALA A 2 19.05 7.87 -9.95
C ALA A 2 18.89 7.56 -8.45
N ALA A 3 19.95 7.78 -7.67
CA ALA A 3 19.88 7.60 -6.21
C ALA A 3 18.91 8.61 -5.61
N SER A 4 17.90 8.12 -4.90
CA SER A 4 16.96 8.96 -4.15
C SER A 4 17.72 9.70 -3.05
N ARG A 5 17.77 11.04 -3.15
CA ARG A 5 18.27 11.92 -2.08
C ARG A 5 17.29 11.94 -0.89
N LEU A 6 17.16 10.81 -0.21
CA LEU A 6 16.67 10.78 1.16
C LEU A 6 17.76 11.40 2.05
N LEU A 7 17.34 12.13 3.08
CA LEU A 7 18.25 12.61 4.11
C LEU A 7 18.97 11.41 4.76
N PRO A 8 20.25 11.53 5.18
CA PRO A 8 20.97 10.47 5.88
C PRO A 8 20.14 9.91 7.05
N GLU A 9 20.18 8.60 7.24
CA GLU A 9 19.37 7.89 8.25
C GLU A 9 19.47 8.51 9.65
N ASP A 10 20.66 9.00 10.01
CA ASP A 10 20.95 9.60 11.32
C ASP A 10 20.17 10.90 11.56
N GLN A 11 19.75 11.61 10.51
CA GLN A 11 18.91 12.81 10.61
C GLN A 11 17.42 12.50 10.88
N LEU A 12 17.01 11.23 10.78
CA LEU A 12 15.64 10.78 11.05
C LEU A 12 15.52 10.02 12.39
N ARG A 13 16.54 10.09 13.24
CA ARG A 13 16.59 9.45 14.56
C ARG A 13 16.40 10.46 15.68
N CYS A 14 15.59 10.08 16.68
CA CYS A 14 15.39 10.87 17.89
C CYS A 14 16.64 10.82 18.77
N GLN A 15 17.16 11.97 19.19
CA GLN A 15 18.39 12.00 19.99
C GLN A 15 18.25 11.44 21.40
N ILE A 16 17.03 11.34 21.95
CA ILE A 16 16.78 10.69 23.25
C ILE A 16 16.77 9.16 23.08
N CYS A 17 15.82 8.61 22.32
CA CYS A 17 15.63 7.15 22.24
C CYS A 17 16.45 6.46 21.14
N LYS A 18 17.27 7.20 20.39
CA LYS A 18 18.12 6.78 19.25
C LYS A 18 17.43 6.01 18.12
N ASN A 19 16.11 5.84 18.19
CA ASN A 19 15.27 5.17 17.19
C ASN A 19 14.76 6.15 16.13
N ILE A 20 14.38 5.62 14.95
CA ILE A 20 13.71 6.40 13.89
C ILE A 20 12.41 7.01 14.45
N PHE A 21 12.22 8.31 14.22
CA PHE A 21 11.15 9.10 14.84
C PHE A 21 9.76 8.45 14.84
N THR A 22 9.08 8.52 15.98
CA THR A 22 7.69 8.09 16.18
C THR A 22 6.92 9.27 16.76
N PHE A 23 5.99 9.83 15.97
CA PHE A 23 5.37 11.14 16.20
C PHE A 23 6.42 12.23 16.53
N PRO A 24 7.33 12.56 15.58
CA PRO A 24 8.26 13.66 15.76
C PRO A 24 7.53 14.97 16.02
N VAL A 25 8.06 15.79 16.92
CA VAL A 25 7.68 17.17 17.17
C VAL A 25 8.91 18.05 17.03
N THR A 26 8.71 19.28 16.59
CA THR A 26 9.78 20.29 16.49
C THR A 26 9.60 21.28 17.62
N LEU A 27 10.66 21.53 18.38
CA LEU A 27 10.69 22.53 19.46
C LEU A 27 10.92 23.95 18.90
N PRO A 28 10.63 25.01 19.66
CA PRO A 28 10.88 26.39 19.23
C PRO A 28 12.34 26.65 18.80
N CYS A 29 13.30 26.01 19.47
CA CYS A 29 14.73 26.02 19.13
C CYS A 29 15.09 25.30 17.81
N GLY A 30 14.13 24.63 17.16
CA GLY A 30 14.32 23.86 15.92
C GLY A 30 14.65 22.38 16.11
N ASP A 31 14.96 21.94 17.33
CA ASP A 31 15.26 20.53 17.63
C ASP A 31 14.08 19.59 17.44
N ASN A 32 14.38 18.34 17.05
CA ASN A 32 13.38 17.36 16.67
C ASN A 32 13.46 16.10 17.54
N LEU A 33 12.35 15.76 18.19
CA LEU A 33 12.24 14.69 19.18
C LEU A 33 10.94 13.89 18.99
N CYS A 34 10.91 12.62 19.39
CA CYS A 34 9.64 11.89 19.50
C CYS A 34 8.77 12.56 20.58
N LYS A 35 7.48 12.79 20.31
CA LYS A 35 6.53 13.40 21.26
C LYS A 35 6.53 12.71 22.63
N THR A 36 6.63 11.38 22.65
CA THR A 36 6.69 10.57 23.89
C THR A 36 8.02 10.67 24.64
N CYS A 37 9.11 11.06 23.99
CA CYS A 37 10.39 11.29 24.64
C CYS A 37 10.41 12.67 25.30
N ILE A 38 10.08 13.73 24.56
CA ILE A 38 10.07 15.09 25.16
C ILE A 38 9.01 15.26 26.25
N LEU A 39 7.84 14.61 26.13
CA LEU A 39 6.85 14.58 27.21
C LEU A 39 7.31 13.78 28.45
N ARG A 40 8.30 12.90 28.31
CA ARG A 40 8.92 12.20 29.44
C ARG A 40 9.93 13.09 30.14
N GLU A 41 10.81 13.75 29.40
CA GLU A 41 11.80 14.67 29.97
C GLU A 41 11.14 15.86 30.69
N TRP A 42 10.11 16.47 30.11
CA TRP A 42 9.36 17.58 30.74
C TRP A 42 8.36 17.15 31.82
N GLY A 43 8.05 15.85 31.94
CA GLY A 43 7.06 15.30 32.88
C GLY A 43 5.88 16.23 33.19
N GLN A 44 5.76 16.61 34.48
CA GLN A 44 4.82 17.60 35.00
C GLN A 44 5.48 18.94 35.40
N THR A 45 6.75 19.19 35.04
CA THR A 45 7.41 20.46 35.39
C THR A 45 6.83 21.63 34.61
N VAL A 46 6.85 22.81 35.25
CA VAL A 46 6.46 24.08 34.61
C VAL A 46 7.61 24.57 33.72
N HIS A 47 8.84 24.52 34.22
CA HIS A 47 10.04 24.75 33.43
C HIS A 47 10.22 23.63 32.39
N CYS A 48 10.37 24.04 31.13
CA CYS A 48 10.54 23.18 29.98
C CYS A 48 11.85 23.57 29.27
N GLN A 49 12.85 22.69 29.28
CA GLN A 49 14.15 22.91 28.64
C GLN A 49 14.33 21.92 27.48
N CYS A 50 14.99 22.32 26.39
CA CYS A 50 15.35 21.39 25.32
C CYS A 50 16.44 20.41 25.79
N PRO A 51 16.22 19.08 25.75
CA PRO A 51 17.21 18.08 26.16
C PRO A 51 18.28 17.80 25.07
N ILE A 52 18.44 18.69 24.07
CA ILE A 52 19.49 18.62 23.05
C ILE A 52 20.36 19.89 23.09
N CYS A 53 19.75 21.08 22.97
CA CYS A 53 20.46 22.36 22.96
C CYS A 53 20.45 23.12 24.30
N GLU A 54 19.79 22.58 25.33
CA GLU A 54 19.66 23.17 26.68
C GLU A 54 18.93 24.53 26.74
N GLU A 55 18.28 24.95 25.66
CA GLU A 55 17.46 26.17 25.61
C GLU A 55 16.21 26.06 26.51
N GLU A 56 15.99 27.03 27.39
CA GLU A 56 14.83 27.12 28.28
C GLU A 56 13.65 27.84 27.61
N PHE A 57 12.44 27.37 27.86
CA PHE A 57 11.20 27.97 27.37
C PHE A 57 10.38 28.56 28.53
N ASP A 58 10.09 29.87 28.47
CA ASP A 58 9.31 30.60 29.49
C ASP A 58 7.90 30.02 29.69
N GLU A 59 7.28 29.52 28.63
CA GLU A 59 6.00 28.81 28.64
C GLU A 59 6.12 27.46 27.95
N ARG A 60 5.39 26.44 28.44
CA ARG A 60 5.42 25.07 27.90
C ARG A 60 4.93 25.02 26.45
N PRO A 61 5.80 24.74 25.44
CA PRO A 61 5.43 24.81 24.04
C PRO A 61 4.32 23.82 23.63
N GLN A 62 3.39 24.25 22.78
CA GLN A 62 2.33 23.37 22.26
C GLN A 62 2.90 22.39 21.23
N LEU A 63 3.13 21.14 21.65
CA LEU A 63 3.75 20.09 20.83
C LEU A 63 2.84 19.53 19.72
N GLN A 64 2.89 20.17 18.55
CA GLN A 64 2.26 19.69 17.32
C GLN A 64 3.18 18.69 16.57
N PRO A 65 2.67 17.57 16.04
CA PRO A 65 3.47 16.63 15.26
C PRO A 65 4.01 17.26 13.96
N ASN A 66 5.32 17.16 13.73
CA ASN A 66 5.92 17.55 12.47
C ASN A 66 5.52 16.53 11.39
N GLN A 67 4.60 16.93 10.51
CA GLN A 67 4.05 16.06 9.47
C GLN A 67 5.08 15.66 8.41
N VAL A 68 6.07 16.51 8.13
CA VAL A 68 7.12 16.25 7.13
C VAL A 68 8.08 15.17 7.63
N LEU A 69 8.62 15.34 8.84
CA LEU A 69 9.46 14.33 9.48
C LEU A 69 8.69 13.03 9.74
N SER A 70 7.40 13.10 10.08
CA SER A 70 6.55 11.91 10.23
C SER A 70 6.47 11.11 8.93
N LYS A 71 6.28 11.78 7.78
CA LYS A 71 6.25 11.14 6.47
C LYS A 71 7.62 10.52 6.11
N MET A 72 8.71 11.26 6.30
CA MET A 72 10.07 10.78 6.02
C MET A 72 10.46 9.57 6.88
N ALA A 73 10.23 9.64 8.20
CA ALA A 73 10.48 8.54 9.14
C ALA A 73 9.67 7.28 8.81
N ASN A 74 8.41 7.45 8.38
CA ASN A 74 7.56 6.33 7.95
C ASN A 74 8.00 5.72 6.62
N CYS A 75 8.51 6.51 5.67
CA CYS A 75 9.11 5.99 4.43
C CYS A 75 10.34 5.12 4.73
N LEU A 76 11.24 5.58 5.62
CA LEU A 76 12.43 4.82 6.01
C LEU A 76 12.08 3.53 6.79
N LYS A 77 11.10 3.59 7.70
CA LYS A 77 10.57 2.38 8.37
C LYS A 77 10.02 1.36 7.37
N LYS A 78 9.33 1.82 6.31
CA LYS A 78 8.79 0.97 5.24
C LYS A 78 9.87 0.39 4.33
N SER A 79 10.97 1.09 4.04
CA SER A 79 12.07 0.52 3.24
C SER A 79 12.79 -0.58 4.00
N LYS A 80 13.14 -0.35 5.28
CA LYS A 80 13.79 -1.38 6.11
C LYS A 80 12.93 -2.63 6.31
N ALA A 81 11.62 -2.46 6.48
CA ALA A 81 10.69 -3.59 6.55
C ALA A 81 10.67 -4.44 5.25
N LYS A 82 10.87 -3.82 4.07
CA LYS A 82 10.99 -4.55 2.80
C LYS A 82 12.33 -5.28 2.68
N GLU A 83 13.43 -4.68 3.12
CA GLU A 83 14.76 -5.31 3.11
C GLU A 83 14.79 -6.56 4.01
N LEU A 84 14.28 -6.45 5.25
CA LEU A 84 14.15 -7.59 6.18
C LEU A 84 13.30 -8.74 5.61
N CYS A 85 12.18 -8.44 4.95
CA CYS A 85 11.38 -9.44 4.25
C CYS A 85 12.05 -10.04 3.00
N THR A 86 13.11 -9.42 2.48
CA THR A 86 13.86 -9.93 1.33
C THR A 86 14.98 -10.88 1.78
N ILE A 87 15.63 -10.59 2.92
CA ILE A 87 16.64 -11.46 3.54
C ILE A 87 16.01 -12.78 4.00
N ASN A 88 14.86 -12.73 4.69
CA ASN A 88 14.14 -13.94 5.13
C ASN A 88 13.63 -14.82 3.97
N LYS A 89 13.77 -14.37 2.73
CA LYS A 89 13.36 -15.09 1.52
C LYS A 89 14.50 -15.92 0.91
N SER A 90 15.75 -15.61 1.23
CA SER A 90 16.92 -16.38 0.77
C SER A 90 17.25 -17.58 1.66
N GLU A 91 16.83 -17.57 2.92
CA GLU A 91 17.09 -18.68 3.86
C GLU A 91 16.06 -19.82 3.74
N THR A 92 14.91 -19.58 3.11
CA THR A 92 13.84 -20.59 2.96
C THR A 92 13.94 -21.47 1.71
N ASP A 93 14.79 -21.13 0.75
CA ASP A 93 14.87 -21.81 -0.56
C ASP A 93 15.96 -22.90 -0.63
N SER A 94 16.56 -23.30 0.51
CA SER A 94 17.61 -24.33 0.56
C SER A 94 17.42 -25.36 1.69
N SER A 95 16.38 -26.21 1.58
CA SER A 95 16.38 -27.54 2.22
C SER A 95 15.39 -28.52 1.55
N PRO A 96 15.85 -29.68 1.03
CA PRO A 96 14.99 -30.77 0.61
C PRO A 96 14.69 -31.70 1.80
N TYR A 97 13.52 -31.56 2.43
CA TYR A 97 13.13 -32.46 3.52
C TYR A 97 12.68 -33.82 2.99
N THR A 98 13.48 -34.86 3.28
CA THR A 98 13.02 -36.24 3.34
C THR A 98 12.15 -36.47 4.57
N SER A 99 11.25 -37.44 4.47
CA SER A 99 10.40 -37.91 5.57
C SER A 99 11.20 -38.56 6.69
N ASP A 100 10.85 -38.29 7.93
CA ASP A 100 10.76 -39.31 8.98
C ASP A 100 9.80 -38.87 10.10
N THR A 101 9.07 -39.83 10.65
CA THR A 101 8.12 -39.63 11.75
C THR A 101 8.38 -40.64 12.87
N SER A 102 8.86 -40.16 14.01
CA SER A 102 8.69 -40.83 15.29
C SER A 102 8.46 -39.78 16.37
N ALA A 103 7.37 -39.91 17.11
CA ALA A 103 7.09 -39.09 18.27
C ALA A 103 7.45 -39.87 19.52
N HIS A 104 8.06 -39.21 20.51
CA HIS A 104 7.54 -39.26 21.87
C HIS A 104 8.07 -38.11 22.74
N ASP A 105 7.25 -37.78 23.73
CA ASP A 105 7.52 -37.04 24.96
C ASP A 105 7.82 -35.52 24.94
N SER A 106 6.72 -34.78 25.11
CA SER A 106 6.43 -34.03 26.35
C SER A 106 7.32 -32.86 26.77
N SER A 107 6.64 -31.72 27.03
CA SER A 107 7.10 -30.60 27.88
C SER A 107 8.08 -29.60 27.27
N ASN A 108 7.58 -28.72 26.38
CA ASN A 108 7.74 -27.26 26.54
C ASN A 108 6.95 -26.48 25.48
N SER A 109 5.74 -26.04 25.86
CA SER A 109 5.00 -25.00 25.15
C SER A 109 5.13 -23.70 25.94
N ILE A 110 5.70 -22.66 25.31
CA ILE A 110 5.47 -21.21 25.46
C ILE A 110 6.67 -20.52 24.78
N HIS A 111 6.52 -20.09 23.51
CA HIS A 111 7.09 -18.80 23.05
C HIS A 111 6.69 -18.29 21.63
N GLU A 112 5.45 -18.50 21.16
CA GLU A 112 5.04 -17.95 19.83
C GLU A 112 3.70 -17.18 19.80
N SER A 113 3.29 -16.61 20.94
CA SER A 113 2.07 -15.80 21.07
C SER A 113 2.32 -14.30 21.32
N ASN A 114 3.57 -13.84 21.29
CA ASN A 114 3.97 -12.56 21.89
C ASN A 114 4.22 -11.36 20.93
N PHE A 115 3.77 -11.45 19.68
CA PHE A 115 3.88 -10.32 18.72
C PHE A 115 2.63 -9.43 18.68
N HIS A 116 1.43 -9.99 18.89
CA HIS A 116 0.17 -9.21 18.92
C HIS A 116 -0.22 -8.67 20.32
N SER A 117 0.28 -9.27 21.40
CA SER A 117 -0.04 -8.89 22.79
C SER A 117 0.63 -7.59 23.26
N LYS A 118 1.72 -7.15 22.61
CA LYS A 118 2.50 -5.95 22.99
C LYS A 118 1.98 -4.64 22.41
N LEU A 119 1.11 -4.66 21.39
CA LEU A 119 0.50 -3.44 20.83
C LEU A 119 -0.72 -2.96 21.62
N ASN A 120 -1.51 -3.88 22.20
CA ASN A 120 -2.74 -3.52 22.91
C ASN A 120 -2.52 -3.05 24.36
N ASN A 121 -1.36 -3.31 24.96
CA ASN A 121 -1.06 -2.93 26.36
C ASN A 121 -0.52 -1.49 26.55
N ILE A 122 -0.53 -0.64 25.51
CA ILE A 122 -0.08 0.76 25.59
C ILE A 122 -1.26 1.76 25.56
N LEU A 123 -2.49 1.31 25.27
CA LEU A 123 -3.68 2.17 25.13
C LEU A 123 -4.77 1.95 26.19
N SER A 124 -4.47 1.29 27.31
CA SER A 124 -5.47 0.97 28.34
C SER A 124 -4.95 1.18 29.77
N ARG A 125 -4.40 2.37 30.08
CA ARG A 125 -4.04 2.73 31.47
C ARG A 125 -3.92 4.24 31.77
N SER A 126 -4.95 5.02 31.48
CA SER A 126 -5.23 6.29 32.20
C SER A 126 -6.59 6.88 31.80
N ASN A 127 -7.62 6.67 32.63
CA ASN A 127 -8.69 7.64 32.89
C ASN A 127 -9.61 7.09 33.98
N GLY A 128 -9.26 7.39 35.23
CA GLY A 128 -10.18 7.35 36.36
C GLY A 128 -10.33 8.76 36.91
N ASN A 129 -11.56 9.28 36.87
CA ASN A 129 -12.14 10.39 37.64
C ASN A 129 -11.29 11.64 37.95
N ILE A 130 -11.81 12.81 37.58
CA ILE A 130 -12.13 13.91 38.52
C ILE A 130 -13.18 14.85 37.88
N SER A 131 -13.98 15.49 38.72
CA SER A 131 -15.16 16.30 38.39
C SER A 131 -14.89 17.82 38.49
N SER A 132 -15.82 18.64 37.97
CA SER A 132 -15.93 20.11 38.10
C SER A 132 -14.86 20.96 37.38
N GLY A 133 -15.15 22.18 36.86
CA GLY A 133 -16.43 22.92 36.78
C GLY A 133 -16.34 24.15 35.85
N PHE A 134 -17.49 24.70 35.46
CA PHE A 134 -17.66 25.98 34.71
C PHE A 134 -17.24 27.22 35.55
N PRO A 135 -16.89 28.41 34.98
CA PRO A 135 -17.65 29.18 33.95
C PRO A 135 -16.80 29.76 32.78
N ARG A 136 -17.37 30.04 31.57
CA ARG A 136 -17.97 31.33 31.10
C ARG A 136 -17.16 32.58 31.51
N ARG A 137 -16.87 33.58 30.66
CA ARG A 137 -17.71 34.20 29.59
C ARG A 137 -16.90 35.18 28.70
N ASN A 138 -17.54 35.70 27.64
CA ASN A 138 -17.18 36.83 26.75
C ASN A 138 -16.13 36.50 25.66
N THR A 139 -16.31 36.68 24.34
CA THR A 139 -17.02 37.65 23.47
C THR A 139 -16.38 39.03 23.33
N TRP A 140 -15.58 39.23 22.28
CA TRP A 140 -15.66 40.32 21.29
C TRP A 140 -14.67 40.02 20.14
N SER A 141 -15.11 39.97 18.88
CA SER A 141 -15.46 41.06 17.95
C SER A 141 -14.23 41.55 17.18
N ASN A 142 -14.10 41.12 15.92
CA ASN A 142 -13.17 41.70 14.96
C ASN A 142 -13.54 43.16 14.68
N ASN A 143 -12.53 44.03 14.57
CA ASN A 143 -12.63 45.26 13.79
C ASN A 143 -11.31 45.47 13.03
N SER A 144 -11.42 45.63 11.71
CA SER A 144 -10.30 45.96 10.83
C SER A 144 -10.00 47.46 10.89
N SER A 145 -8.73 47.88 10.78
CA SER A 145 -8.27 48.91 9.81
C SER A 145 -6.81 49.38 10.06
N ASN A 146 -6.00 49.24 9.01
CA ASN A 146 -4.99 50.18 8.49
C ASN A 146 -3.73 50.66 9.29
N VAL A 147 -2.56 50.33 8.70
CA VAL A 147 -1.47 51.26 8.27
C VAL A 147 -0.67 51.97 9.40
N ASN A 148 0.65 51.78 9.61
CA ASN A 148 1.73 52.09 8.64
C ASN A 148 3.15 51.60 9.04
N ILE A 149 4.06 51.67 8.05
CA ILE A 149 5.51 51.34 7.96
C ILE A 149 6.44 51.81 9.11
N ALA A 150 7.43 50.97 9.49
CA ALA A 150 8.81 51.38 9.84
C ALA A 150 9.85 50.23 9.78
N THR A 151 10.97 50.42 9.08
CA THR A 151 12.25 49.67 9.25
C THR A 151 13.40 50.67 9.44
N PRO A 152 14.31 50.48 10.43
CA PRO A 152 15.73 50.11 10.16
C PRO A 152 16.38 49.31 11.33
N LYS A 153 17.65 48.81 11.35
CA LYS A 153 18.70 48.42 10.37
C LYS A 153 19.68 47.42 11.08
N PRO A 154 20.55 46.67 10.36
CA PRO A 154 21.29 45.50 10.88
C PRO A 154 22.75 45.78 11.35
N ARG A 155 23.39 44.78 12.00
CA ARG A 155 24.87 44.51 12.15
C ARG A 155 25.07 43.38 13.19
N LYS A 156 26.11 42.53 13.28
CA LYS A 156 27.44 42.27 12.64
C LYS A 156 27.60 40.72 12.61
N GLY A 157 28.49 40.04 11.87
CA GLY A 157 29.62 40.49 11.05
C GLY A 157 30.99 40.25 11.72
N TYR A 158 31.59 39.06 11.54
CA TYR A 158 33.05 38.85 11.69
C TYR A 158 33.59 37.84 10.67
N THR A 159 34.75 38.19 10.12
CA THR A 159 35.60 37.47 9.14
C THR A 159 36.57 36.50 9.88
N THR A 160 37.47 35.69 9.32
CA THR A 160 38.17 35.53 8.01
C THR A 160 38.85 34.13 8.07
N THR A 161 39.19 33.38 7.02
CA THR A 161 40.34 33.57 6.11
C THR A 161 40.32 32.53 4.96
N ASN A 162 40.94 32.85 3.82
CA ASN A 162 41.19 31.90 2.73
C ASN A 162 42.45 31.04 2.99
N ARG A 163 42.49 29.83 2.42
CA ARG A 163 43.74 29.19 2.01
C ARG A 163 43.51 28.29 0.78
N GLU A 164 44.14 28.66 -0.33
CA GLU A 164 44.16 27.86 -1.56
C GLU A 164 45.10 26.66 -1.42
N MET A 165 44.82 25.57 -2.13
CA MET A 165 45.85 24.75 -2.78
C MET A 165 45.23 23.92 -3.92
N ASN A 166 45.89 23.92 -5.08
CA ASN A 166 45.53 23.13 -6.26
C ASN A 166 45.81 21.64 -6.04
N PHE A 167 45.12 20.74 -6.77
CA PHE A 167 45.74 20.06 -7.93
C PHE A 167 44.86 18.99 -8.62
N HIS A 168 44.91 19.02 -9.95
CA HIS A 168 44.79 17.94 -10.94
C HIS A 168 43.57 16.99 -11.03
N THR A 169 42.89 17.12 -12.18
CA THR A 169 42.32 16.01 -12.96
C THR A 169 43.42 15.11 -13.55
N PRO A 170 43.07 13.89 -13.99
CA PRO A 170 43.31 13.60 -15.41
C PRO A 170 42.15 12.87 -16.11
N SER A 171 42.09 13.06 -17.43
CA SER A 171 41.26 12.30 -18.37
C SER A 171 42.11 11.99 -19.60
N ALA A 172 42.15 10.74 -20.05
CA ALA A 172 42.47 10.32 -21.44
C ALA A 172 42.44 8.79 -21.59
N ASP A 173 41.58 8.28 -22.47
CA ASP A 173 41.81 7.03 -23.21
C ASP A 173 43.01 7.19 -24.18
N PRO A 174 43.59 6.12 -24.76
CA PRO A 174 43.04 5.61 -26.01
C PRO A 174 43.14 4.07 -26.26
N ALA A 175 42.01 3.52 -26.72
CA ALA A 175 41.83 2.62 -27.88
C ALA A 175 42.88 1.53 -28.26
N ALA A 176 42.43 0.28 -28.47
CA ALA A 176 42.13 -0.27 -29.81
C ALA A 176 42.20 -1.82 -29.93
N SER A 177 41.37 -2.34 -30.86
CA SER A 177 41.54 -3.57 -31.68
C SER A 177 40.83 -4.89 -31.31
N ASN A 178 39.59 -5.01 -31.82
CA ASN A 178 39.07 -6.04 -32.75
C ASN A 178 39.21 -7.57 -32.54
N SER A 179 38.10 -8.25 -32.88
CA SER A 179 37.99 -9.62 -33.45
C SER A 179 38.12 -10.80 -32.44
N ASN A 180 37.49 -11.98 -32.62
CA ASN A 180 36.40 -12.42 -33.52
C ASN A 180 35.86 -13.82 -33.07
N ILE A 181 34.63 -14.15 -33.49
CA ILE A 181 34.20 -15.51 -33.94
C ILE A 181 33.93 -16.68 -32.94
N SER A 182 32.71 -17.21 -33.08
CA SER A 182 32.20 -18.60 -32.99
C SER A 182 31.92 -19.41 -31.71
N LEU A 183 30.76 -20.07 -31.81
CA LEU A 183 30.33 -21.33 -31.22
C LEU A 183 31.32 -22.48 -31.49
N ALA A 184 31.39 -23.48 -30.60
CA ALA A 184 30.91 -24.85 -30.85
C ALA A 184 31.21 -25.80 -29.68
N ALA A 185 30.44 -26.87 -29.56
CA ALA A 185 30.66 -27.94 -28.59
C ALA A 185 31.56 -29.06 -29.17
N THR A 186 32.25 -29.80 -28.30
CA THR A 186 32.72 -31.17 -28.59
C THR A 186 32.66 -32.06 -27.34
N ASN A 187 32.13 -33.27 -27.52
CA ASN A 187 32.28 -34.41 -26.60
C ASN A 187 33.52 -35.23 -27.00
N THR A 188 34.19 -35.88 -26.04
CA THR A 188 34.67 -37.30 -26.04
C THR A 188 35.54 -37.56 -24.80
N THR A 189 35.17 -38.49 -23.88
CA THR A 189 35.71 -39.88 -23.72
C THR A 189 37.24 -39.98 -23.63
N SER A 190 37.89 -40.80 -22.78
CA SER A 190 37.49 -41.91 -21.89
C SER A 190 38.73 -42.42 -21.11
N GLY A 191 38.58 -43.19 -20.01
CA GLY A 191 39.73 -43.91 -19.43
C GLY A 191 39.49 -44.72 -18.16
N LEU A 192 39.18 -46.02 -18.33
CA LEU A 192 39.38 -47.21 -17.46
C LEU A 192 39.65 -47.02 -15.95
N SER A 193 38.86 -47.59 -15.02
CA SER A 193 38.52 -49.02 -14.78
C SER A 193 39.66 -49.89 -14.24
N LEU A 194 39.46 -50.45 -13.04
CA LEU A 194 39.83 -51.82 -12.70
C LEU A 194 38.72 -52.45 -11.84
N ALA A 195 38.22 -53.60 -12.30
CA ALA A 195 37.29 -54.46 -11.60
C ALA A 195 37.86 -55.88 -11.57
N VAL A 196 37.53 -56.64 -10.53
CA VAL A 196 37.64 -58.12 -10.43
C VAL A 196 36.54 -58.52 -9.45
N ASP A 197 35.31 -58.77 -9.93
CA ASP A 197 34.80 -60.04 -10.49
C ASP A 197 34.17 -60.94 -9.42
N GLU A 198 32.84 -61.02 -9.46
CA GLU A 198 32.13 -62.22 -9.04
C GLU A 198 32.28 -63.27 -10.15
N ASN A 199 32.54 -64.54 -9.82
CA ASN A 199 31.71 -65.61 -10.36
C ASN A 199 31.84 -66.98 -9.66
N ASN A 200 30.66 -67.48 -9.28
CA ASN A 200 30.23 -68.87 -9.44
C ASN A 200 30.89 -69.99 -8.60
N PHE A 201 30.19 -70.41 -7.54
CA PHE A 201 30.03 -71.85 -7.28
C PHE A 201 28.65 -72.16 -6.67
N ASN A 202 27.87 -72.99 -7.36
CA ASN A 202 26.63 -73.55 -6.84
C ASN A 202 26.92 -74.47 -5.63
N SER A 203 26.47 -74.08 -4.44
CA SER A 203 26.22 -75.03 -3.35
C SER A 203 25.12 -74.52 -2.42
N THR A 204 24.18 -75.39 -2.11
CA THR A 204 22.97 -75.13 -1.31
C THR A 204 23.29 -74.59 0.07
N ARG A 205 23.17 -73.26 0.26
CA ARG A 205 23.30 -72.61 1.58
C ARG A 205 22.24 -71.53 1.77
N SER A 206 21.43 -71.67 2.83
CA SER A 206 20.37 -70.73 3.20
C SER A 206 20.92 -69.31 3.34
N GLN A 207 20.44 -68.35 2.55
CA GLN A 207 20.88 -66.94 2.63
C GLN A 207 20.36 -66.29 3.91
N GLN A 208 21.22 -66.12 4.91
CA GLN A 208 20.91 -65.36 6.12
C GLN A 208 21.54 -63.97 6.03
N ARG A 209 20.74 -62.92 6.28
CA ARG A 209 21.19 -61.53 6.30
C ARG A 209 21.54 -61.09 7.72
N VAL A 210 22.54 -60.23 7.85
CA VAL A 210 22.85 -59.50 9.08
C VAL A 210 21.70 -58.53 9.38
N ALA A 211 21.34 -58.34 10.66
CA ALA A 211 20.35 -57.34 11.05
C ALA A 211 20.92 -55.91 10.93
N THR A 212 20.13 -54.98 10.39
CA THR A 212 20.45 -53.56 10.28
C THR A 212 19.55 -52.70 11.18
N LEU A 213 19.75 -51.37 11.20
CA LEU A 213 18.97 -50.47 12.05
C LEU A 213 17.49 -50.50 11.63
N GLY A 214 16.61 -50.86 12.57
CA GLY A 214 15.17 -51.09 12.31
C GLY A 214 14.81 -52.53 11.94
N ASP A 215 15.79 -53.44 11.83
CA ASP A 215 15.52 -54.89 11.71
C ASP A 215 15.40 -55.55 13.09
N ILE A 216 14.39 -56.41 13.23
CA ILE A 216 14.28 -57.31 14.37
C ILE A 216 15.33 -58.42 14.25
N SER A 217 16.14 -58.58 15.29
CA SER A 217 17.29 -59.47 15.33
C SER A 217 16.95 -60.86 15.90
N CYS A 218 17.78 -61.87 15.65
CA CYS A 218 17.59 -63.21 16.20
C CYS A 218 18.17 -63.36 17.61
N ASP A 219 17.34 -63.81 18.55
CA ASP A 219 17.70 -63.88 19.97
C ASP A 219 18.73 -64.99 20.26
N GLU A 220 18.58 -66.16 19.64
CA GLU A 220 19.49 -67.32 19.77
C GLU A 220 20.88 -67.13 19.13
N CYS A 221 21.09 -66.07 18.33
CA CYS A 221 22.42 -65.78 17.78
C CYS A 221 23.36 -65.34 18.91
N THR A 222 24.35 -66.18 19.24
CA THR A 222 25.38 -65.93 20.29
C THR A 222 26.54 -65.04 19.84
N GLY A 223 26.62 -64.72 18.54
CA GLY A 223 27.61 -63.82 17.96
C GLY A 223 26.94 -62.75 17.10
N LEU A 224 27.35 -62.64 15.84
CA LEU A 224 26.74 -61.71 14.88
C LEU A 224 25.23 -61.97 14.76
N LYS A 225 24.43 -60.94 15.08
CA LYS A 225 22.97 -60.99 15.08
C LYS A 225 22.43 -60.98 13.65
N LEU A 226 21.79 -62.08 13.26
CA LEU A 226 21.13 -62.22 11.97
C LEU A 226 19.70 -61.67 12.05
N LYS A 227 19.17 -61.14 10.94
CA LYS A 227 17.78 -60.69 10.82
C LYS A 227 16.83 -61.86 11.11
N ALA A 228 15.85 -61.63 11.97
CA ALA A 228 14.79 -62.59 12.23
C ALA A 228 13.87 -62.73 11.00
N VAL A 229 13.38 -63.94 10.76
CA VAL A 229 12.43 -64.28 9.69
C VAL A 229 11.06 -64.66 10.25
N LYS A 230 10.99 -65.10 11.51
CA LYS A 230 9.76 -65.33 12.28
C LYS A 230 10.02 -65.10 13.76
N SER A 231 8.98 -64.73 14.50
CA SER A 231 8.98 -64.77 15.96
C SER A 231 7.99 -65.83 16.47
N CYS A 232 8.29 -66.43 17.62
CA CYS A 232 7.47 -67.45 18.24
C CYS A 232 6.75 -66.90 19.48
N LEU A 233 5.41 -66.96 19.48
CA LEU A 233 4.60 -66.51 20.62
C LEU A 233 4.63 -67.46 21.83
N VAL A 234 5.19 -68.66 21.68
CA VAL A 234 5.33 -69.65 22.77
C VAL A 234 6.70 -69.55 23.45
N CYS A 235 7.76 -69.32 22.66
CA CYS A 235 9.11 -69.14 23.18
C CYS A 235 9.46 -67.69 23.53
N LEU A 236 8.63 -66.73 23.09
CA LEU A 236 8.88 -65.28 23.19
C LEU A 236 10.26 -64.87 22.63
N ALA A 237 10.62 -65.50 21.51
CA ALA A 237 11.90 -65.30 20.85
C ALA A 237 11.74 -65.21 19.32
N SER A 238 12.63 -64.42 18.71
CA SER A 238 12.75 -64.14 17.29
C SER A 238 13.90 -64.95 16.68
N TYR A 239 13.61 -65.61 15.56
CA TYR A 239 14.52 -66.58 14.95
C TYR A 239 14.90 -66.18 13.53
N CYS A 240 16.20 -66.23 13.23
CA CYS A 240 16.70 -66.27 11.86
C CYS A 240 16.53 -67.70 11.28
N GLU A 241 16.72 -67.84 9.96
CA GLU A 241 16.44 -69.08 9.21
C GLU A 241 17.03 -70.36 9.84
N THR A 242 18.24 -70.33 10.41
CA THR A 242 18.83 -71.50 11.09
C THR A 242 18.13 -71.85 12.40
N HIS A 243 17.89 -70.87 13.26
CA HIS A 243 17.28 -71.09 14.58
C HIS A 243 15.76 -71.30 14.50
N LEU A 244 15.15 -71.01 13.35
CA LEU A 244 13.77 -71.38 13.06
C LEU A 244 13.62 -72.86 12.70
N LYS A 245 14.63 -73.52 12.11
CA LYS A 245 14.54 -74.93 11.65
C LYS A 245 14.01 -75.90 12.71
N PRO A 246 14.44 -75.87 14.00
CA PRO A 246 13.86 -76.71 15.05
C PRO A 246 12.33 -76.57 15.18
N HIS A 247 11.79 -75.36 15.05
CA HIS A 247 10.34 -75.12 15.07
C HIS A 247 9.61 -75.71 13.86
N LEU A 248 10.29 -75.81 12.71
CA LEU A 248 9.71 -76.35 11.47
C LEU A 248 9.82 -77.86 11.35
N ILE A 249 10.76 -78.52 12.06
CA ILE A 249 11.01 -79.97 11.91
C ILE A 249 10.62 -80.80 13.14
N THR A 250 10.84 -80.29 14.35
CA THR A 250 10.67 -81.05 15.60
C THR A 250 9.19 -81.22 15.97
N LYS A 251 8.74 -82.46 16.20
CA LYS A 251 7.32 -82.81 16.44
C LYS A 251 6.66 -82.03 17.60
N GLY A 252 7.44 -81.66 18.63
CA GLY A 252 6.97 -80.80 19.72
C GLY A 252 6.82 -79.33 19.30
N LEU A 253 7.89 -78.75 18.75
CA LEU A 253 7.97 -77.32 18.40
C LEU A 253 7.12 -76.92 17.19
N LYS A 254 6.76 -77.87 16.31
CA LYS A 254 5.79 -77.66 15.20
C LYS A 254 4.42 -77.14 15.63
N LYS A 255 4.07 -77.25 16.92
CA LYS A 255 2.82 -76.73 17.50
C LYS A 255 2.93 -75.27 17.96
N HIS A 256 4.12 -74.68 17.94
CA HIS A 256 4.31 -73.31 18.36
C HIS A 256 3.81 -72.35 17.28
N GLN A 257 3.07 -71.32 17.71
CA GLN A 257 2.58 -70.27 16.80
C GLN A 257 3.74 -69.36 16.39
N LEU A 258 3.96 -69.27 15.07
CA LEU A 258 4.98 -68.44 14.44
C LEU A 258 4.31 -67.28 13.71
N VAL A 259 4.77 -66.06 13.96
CA VAL A 259 4.30 -64.82 13.34
C VAL A 259 5.45 -64.15 12.57
N GLU A 260 5.12 -63.15 11.75
CA GLU A 260 6.14 -62.22 11.25
C GLU A 260 6.94 -61.63 12.41
N PRO A 261 8.23 -61.27 12.21
CA PRO A 261 9.01 -60.63 13.25
C PRO A 261 8.30 -59.41 13.81
N VAL A 262 8.06 -59.39 15.13
CA VAL A 262 7.51 -58.24 15.85
C VAL A 262 8.34 -57.93 17.09
N GLU A 263 8.53 -56.65 17.36
CA GLU A 263 9.11 -56.18 18.62
C GLU A 263 8.11 -56.40 19.77
N ASN A 264 8.64 -56.59 20.99
CA ASN A 264 7.88 -56.75 22.23
C ASN A 264 6.85 -57.90 22.14
N LEU A 265 7.36 -59.14 22.16
CA LEU A 265 6.54 -60.36 22.08
C LEU A 265 5.69 -60.56 23.33
N GLU A 266 6.17 -60.09 24.48
CA GLU A 266 5.48 -60.07 25.76
C GLU A 266 4.16 -59.28 25.66
N ALA A 267 4.17 -58.12 25.01
CA ALA A 267 2.97 -57.32 24.75
C ALA A 267 1.97 -57.96 23.76
N ARG A 268 2.30 -59.13 23.18
CA ARG A 268 1.37 -59.96 22.38
C ARG A 268 0.72 -61.08 23.19
N MET A 269 1.05 -61.19 24.48
CA MET A 269 0.53 -62.22 25.39
C MET A 269 -0.40 -61.62 26.44
N CYS A 270 -1.46 -62.35 26.78
CA CYS A 270 -2.32 -62.02 27.91
C CYS A 270 -1.55 -62.20 29.22
N SER A 271 -1.40 -61.13 29.99
CA SER A 271 -0.70 -61.10 31.28
C SER A 271 -1.25 -62.09 32.31
N TYR A 272 -2.55 -62.40 32.27
CA TYR A 272 -3.21 -63.31 33.22
C TYR A 272 -3.12 -64.78 32.81
N HIS A 273 -3.27 -65.06 31.52
CA HIS A 273 -3.44 -66.44 31.02
C HIS A 273 -2.20 -66.99 30.28
N ASN A 274 -1.20 -66.13 30.01
CA ASN A 274 -0.03 -66.41 29.18
C ASN A 274 -0.42 -67.13 27.86
N LYS A 275 -1.44 -66.58 27.19
CA LYS A 275 -1.93 -67.00 25.87
C LYS A 275 -1.86 -65.83 24.89
N PRO A 276 -1.65 -66.09 23.59
CA PRO A 276 -1.69 -65.08 22.55
C PRO A 276 -2.94 -64.21 22.61
N LEU A 277 -2.77 -62.92 22.38
CA LEU A 277 -3.86 -61.96 22.21
C LEU A 277 -4.37 -62.07 20.78
N GLU A 278 -5.60 -62.57 20.62
CA GLU A 278 -6.22 -62.86 19.32
C GLU A 278 -7.57 -62.14 19.11
N LEU A 279 -8.12 -61.58 20.19
CA LEU A 279 -9.42 -60.88 20.22
C LEU A 279 -9.27 -59.45 20.77
N PHE A 280 -10.13 -58.54 20.34
CA PHE A 280 -10.28 -57.19 20.90
C PHE A 280 -11.66 -57.10 21.57
N CYS A 281 -11.69 -56.79 22.87
CA CYS A 281 -12.93 -56.49 23.56
C CYS A 281 -13.32 -55.03 23.31
N ARG A 282 -14.46 -54.81 22.64
CA ARG A 282 -14.96 -53.47 22.31
C ARG A 282 -15.66 -52.80 23.49
N THR A 283 -16.17 -53.55 24.44
CA THR A 283 -16.70 -53.01 25.72
C THR A 283 -15.60 -52.31 26.51
N ASP A 284 -14.46 -52.98 26.70
CA ASP A 284 -13.38 -52.50 27.59
C ASP A 284 -12.24 -51.80 26.84
N GLN A 285 -12.23 -51.85 25.51
CA GLN A 285 -11.15 -51.37 24.63
C GLN A 285 -9.79 -52.04 24.91
N THR A 286 -9.80 -53.33 25.22
CA THR A 286 -8.60 -54.11 25.57
C THR A 286 -8.36 -55.29 24.63
N PHE A 287 -7.09 -55.70 24.53
CA PHE A 287 -6.69 -56.93 23.85
C PHE A 287 -6.92 -58.12 24.78
N THR A 288 -7.54 -59.20 24.29
CA THR A 288 -7.85 -60.40 25.06
C THR A 288 -7.42 -61.69 24.35
N CYS A 289 -7.20 -62.75 25.13
CA CYS A 289 -7.01 -64.09 24.61
C CYS A 289 -8.32 -64.89 24.68
N LEU A 290 -8.40 -66.04 24.00
CA LEU A 290 -9.61 -66.87 23.99
C LEU A 290 -10.06 -67.37 25.39
N LEU A 291 -9.17 -67.42 26.39
CA LEU A 291 -9.56 -67.81 27.75
C LEU A 291 -10.24 -66.66 28.52
N CYS A 292 -9.88 -65.41 28.22
CA CYS A 292 -10.52 -64.22 28.81
C CYS A 292 -12.02 -64.13 28.49
N THR A 293 -12.46 -64.59 27.30
CA THR A 293 -13.88 -64.58 26.92
C THR A 293 -14.71 -65.68 27.58
N LEU A 294 -14.07 -66.68 28.19
CA LEU A 294 -14.76 -67.74 28.95
C LEU A 294 -14.93 -67.38 30.44
N LEU A 295 -14.11 -66.46 30.95
CA LEU A 295 -14.03 -66.10 32.36
C LEU A 295 -14.53 -64.67 32.60
N ASP A 296 -13.73 -63.67 32.21
CA ASP A 296 -13.89 -62.28 32.66
C ASP A 296 -14.71 -61.40 31.69
N HIS A 297 -14.71 -61.73 30.40
CA HIS A 297 -15.36 -60.95 29.32
C HIS A 297 -16.53 -61.70 28.66
N LYS A 298 -17.20 -62.59 29.40
CA LYS A 298 -18.16 -63.56 28.86
C LYS A 298 -19.36 -62.93 28.14
N GLU A 299 -19.84 -61.80 28.63
CA GLU A 299 -21.01 -61.08 28.09
C GLU A 299 -20.61 -59.80 27.31
N HIS A 300 -19.32 -59.65 26.97
CA HIS A 300 -18.80 -58.45 26.29
C HIS A 300 -18.71 -58.64 24.77
N ASP A 301 -18.78 -57.54 24.01
CA ASP A 301 -18.58 -57.56 22.56
C ASP A 301 -17.09 -57.77 22.25
N TYR A 302 -16.75 -58.80 21.48
CA TYR A 302 -15.37 -59.11 21.07
C TYR A 302 -15.28 -59.54 19.61
N LEU A 303 -14.27 -59.04 18.91
CA LEU A 303 -13.95 -59.37 17.51
C LEU A 303 -12.52 -59.91 17.39
N PRO A 304 -12.18 -60.65 16.33
CA PRO A 304 -10.79 -60.95 15.98
C PRO A 304 -9.95 -59.67 15.80
N LEU A 305 -8.70 -59.66 16.29
CA LEU A 305 -7.82 -58.48 16.16
C LEU A 305 -7.64 -58.01 14.71
N SER A 306 -7.57 -58.95 13.77
CA SER A 306 -7.45 -58.67 12.33
C SER A 306 -8.65 -57.90 11.77
N GLU A 307 -9.84 -58.13 12.32
CA GLU A 307 -11.08 -57.51 11.87
C GLU A 307 -11.23 -56.09 12.43
N GLU A 308 -11.13 -55.89 13.75
CA GLU A 308 -11.17 -54.54 14.35
C GLU A 308 -10.02 -53.67 13.78
N ALA A 309 -8.81 -54.20 13.64
CA ALA A 309 -7.70 -53.48 13.01
C ALA A 309 -7.97 -53.17 11.51
N GLY A 310 -8.68 -54.06 10.81
CA GLY A 310 -9.16 -53.81 9.45
C GLY A 310 -10.14 -52.63 9.40
N GLN A 311 -11.12 -52.60 10.29
CA GLN A 311 -12.09 -51.50 10.42
C GLN A 311 -11.39 -50.17 10.76
N LYS A 312 -10.46 -50.16 11.73
CA LYS A 312 -9.69 -48.94 12.08
C LYS A 312 -8.82 -48.46 10.91
N ARG A 313 -8.16 -49.36 10.16
CA ARG A 313 -7.39 -49.00 8.95
C ARG A 313 -8.26 -48.37 7.86
N PHE A 314 -9.51 -48.82 7.70
CA PHE A 314 -10.46 -48.19 6.78
C PHE A 314 -10.79 -46.75 7.19
N VAL A 315 -11.06 -46.51 8.49
CA VAL A 315 -11.28 -45.16 9.04
C VAL A 315 -10.06 -44.27 8.89
N LEU A 316 -8.85 -44.80 9.13
CA LEU A 316 -7.60 -44.08 8.94
C LEU A 316 -7.40 -43.67 7.47
N ARG A 317 -7.70 -44.55 6.50
CA ARG A 317 -7.62 -44.22 5.07
C ARG A 317 -8.58 -43.09 4.68
N GLY A 318 -9.84 -43.13 5.13
CA GLY A 318 -10.77 -42.01 4.90
C GLY A 318 -10.35 -40.69 5.56
N THR A 319 -9.63 -40.79 6.69
CA THR A 319 -9.02 -39.62 7.36
C THR A 319 -7.84 -39.08 6.55
N GLU A 320 -6.95 -39.94 6.05
CA GLU A 320 -5.84 -39.61 5.18
C GLU A 320 -6.31 -38.94 3.86
N GLU A 321 -7.34 -39.49 3.21
CA GLU A 321 -7.98 -38.90 2.03
C GLU A 321 -8.54 -37.51 2.33
N THR A 322 -9.18 -37.33 3.50
CA THR A 322 -9.71 -36.04 3.95
C THR A 322 -8.59 -35.02 4.20
N LEU A 323 -7.51 -35.41 4.86
CA LEU A 323 -6.34 -34.57 5.10
C LEU A 323 -5.66 -34.18 3.79
N ASN A 324 -5.46 -35.13 2.88
CA ASN A 324 -4.88 -34.87 1.56
C ASN A 324 -5.74 -33.89 0.74
N ARG A 325 -7.07 -34.04 0.76
CA ARG A 325 -7.98 -33.06 0.15
C ARG A 325 -7.80 -31.66 0.76
N MET A 326 -7.80 -31.54 2.08
CA MET A 326 -7.58 -30.25 2.77
C MET A 326 -6.22 -29.64 2.44
N ILE A 327 -5.16 -30.45 2.32
CA ILE A 327 -3.82 -29.99 1.91
C ILE A 327 -3.87 -29.41 0.49
N GLN A 328 -4.54 -30.07 -0.46
CA GLN A 328 -4.67 -29.57 -1.83
C GLN A 328 -5.53 -28.30 -1.91
N GLU A 329 -6.66 -28.25 -1.20
CA GLU A 329 -7.50 -27.04 -1.07
C GLU A 329 -6.69 -25.84 -0.55
N ARG A 330 -5.84 -26.05 0.47
CA ARG A 330 -4.99 -24.99 1.04
C ARG A 330 -3.83 -24.61 0.12
N ARG A 331 -3.20 -25.56 -0.57
CA ARG A 331 -2.18 -25.28 -1.60
C ARG A 331 -2.73 -24.45 -2.75
N GLY A 332 -3.91 -24.82 -3.27
CA GLY A 332 -4.64 -24.02 -4.26
C GLY A 332 -4.92 -22.61 -3.74
N LYS A 333 -5.42 -22.48 -2.51
CA LYS A 333 -5.70 -21.16 -1.92
C LYS A 333 -4.44 -20.29 -1.75
N MET A 334 -3.28 -20.90 -1.44
CA MET A 334 -2.01 -20.18 -1.39
C MET A 334 -1.57 -19.69 -2.78
N GLN A 335 -1.81 -20.45 -3.84
CA GLN A 335 -1.55 -20.05 -5.22
C GLN A 335 -2.47 -18.89 -5.65
N ASP A 336 -3.78 -18.99 -5.37
CA ASP A 336 -4.76 -17.91 -5.63
C ASP A 336 -4.32 -16.58 -4.99
N LEU A 337 -3.91 -16.63 -3.72
CA LEU A 337 -3.50 -15.44 -2.98
C LEU A 337 -2.21 -14.85 -3.56
N ARG A 338 -1.22 -15.68 -3.90
CA ARG A 338 0.02 -15.23 -4.58
C ARG A 338 -0.29 -14.57 -5.93
N HIS A 339 -1.17 -15.16 -6.74
CA HIS A 339 -1.60 -14.59 -8.02
C HIS A 339 -2.33 -13.26 -7.84
N ARG A 340 -3.28 -13.16 -6.89
CA ARG A 340 -3.96 -11.90 -6.56
C ARG A 340 -3.01 -10.80 -6.08
N THR A 341 -2.01 -11.13 -5.28
CA THR A 341 -0.98 -10.18 -4.85
C THR A 341 -0.17 -9.67 -6.05
N ARG A 342 0.20 -10.54 -6.99
CA ARG A 342 0.89 -10.15 -8.22
C ARG A 342 0.04 -9.20 -9.09
N LEU A 343 -1.22 -9.55 -9.34
CA LEU A 343 -2.14 -8.68 -10.10
C LEU A 343 -2.34 -7.31 -9.43
N ASN A 344 -2.38 -7.27 -8.08
CA ASN A 344 -2.49 -6.01 -7.34
C ASN A 344 -1.21 -5.16 -7.48
N GLN A 345 -0.03 -5.79 -7.47
CA GLN A 345 1.25 -5.10 -7.72
C GLN A 345 1.31 -4.54 -9.14
N GLU A 346 1.01 -5.35 -10.16
CA GLU A 346 0.96 -4.92 -11.57
C GLU A 346 -0.04 -3.77 -11.78
N ALA A 347 -1.20 -3.81 -11.10
CA ALA A 347 -2.18 -2.72 -11.13
C ALA A 347 -1.74 -1.46 -10.36
N ALA A 348 -0.93 -1.58 -9.31
CA ALA A 348 -0.35 -0.46 -8.59
C ALA A 348 0.74 0.23 -9.42
N ASP A 349 1.63 -0.55 -10.04
CA ASP A 349 2.71 -0.05 -10.89
C ASP A 349 2.16 0.60 -12.16
N GLY A 350 1.13 0.01 -12.79
CA GLY A 350 0.43 0.63 -13.92
C GLY A 350 -0.22 1.97 -13.58
N LYS A 351 -0.85 2.10 -12.40
CA LYS A 351 -1.38 3.39 -11.92
C LYS A 351 -0.28 4.40 -11.62
N ALA A 352 0.83 3.96 -11.04
CA ALA A 352 1.97 4.84 -10.77
C ALA A 352 2.59 5.38 -12.07
N ALA A 353 2.73 4.53 -13.10
CA ALA A 353 3.21 4.93 -14.43
C ALA A 353 2.29 5.98 -15.08
N VAL A 354 0.96 5.78 -15.06
CA VAL A 354 -0.01 6.77 -15.57
C VAL A 354 0.09 8.10 -14.82
N GLY A 355 0.23 8.07 -13.49
CA GLY A 355 0.42 9.28 -12.68
C GLY A 355 1.72 10.01 -13.02
N LEU A 356 2.83 9.28 -13.21
CA LEU A 356 4.12 9.86 -13.60
C LEU A 356 4.12 10.46 -15.01
N GLN A 357 3.36 9.87 -15.95
CA GLN A 357 3.23 10.42 -17.30
C GLN A 357 2.62 11.82 -17.28
N VAL A 358 1.56 12.06 -16.50
CA VAL A 358 0.94 13.39 -16.36
C VAL A 358 1.94 14.45 -15.89
N PHE A 359 2.78 14.14 -14.89
CA PHE A 359 3.83 15.07 -14.44
C PHE A 359 4.95 15.27 -15.47
N THR A 360 5.21 14.26 -16.30
CA THR A 360 6.19 14.34 -17.39
C THR A 360 5.69 15.26 -18.50
N ASP A 361 4.43 15.10 -18.91
CA ASP A 361 3.77 15.95 -19.92
C ASP A 361 3.71 17.42 -19.46
N LEU A 362 3.36 17.68 -18.20
CA LEU A 362 3.36 19.03 -17.61
C LEU A 362 4.77 19.66 -17.57
N LYS A 363 5.81 18.86 -17.29
CA LYS A 363 7.20 19.33 -17.31
C LYS A 363 7.65 19.66 -18.74
N GLN A 364 7.27 18.85 -19.73
CA GLN A 364 7.59 19.08 -21.14
C GLN A 364 7.00 20.40 -21.67
N ILE A 365 5.80 20.81 -21.22
CA ILE A 365 5.21 22.11 -21.59
C ILE A 365 6.11 23.28 -21.14
N LEU A 366 6.63 23.22 -19.91
CA LEU A 366 7.51 24.27 -19.38
C LEU A 366 8.87 24.30 -20.09
N GLU A 367 9.46 23.14 -20.37
CA GLU A 367 10.72 23.03 -21.10
C GLU A 367 10.58 23.56 -22.54
N ASN A 368 9.53 23.13 -23.26
CA ASN A 368 9.22 23.64 -24.60
C ASN A 368 9.00 25.16 -24.62
N GLY A 369 8.28 25.71 -23.63
CA GLY A 369 8.03 27.15 -23.52
C GLY A 369 9.30 27.97 -23.22
N SER A 370 10.22 27.43 -22.41
CA SER A 370 11.53 28.01 -22.15
C SER A 370 12.40 28.04 -23.41
N ASP A 371 12.52 26.91 -24.11
CA ASP A 371 13.31 26.80 -25.34
C ASP A 371 12.78 27.74 -26.43
N GLU A 372 11.45 27.85 -26.55
CA GLU A 372 10.82 28.72 -27.53
C GLU A 372 11.05 30.21 -27.21
N LEU A 373 11.03 30.61 -25.94
CA LEU A 373 11.38 31.97 -25.53
C LEU A 373 12.84 32.30 -25.90
N LEU A 374 13.78 31.40 -25.59
CA LEU A 374 15.20 31.60 -25.90
C LEU A 374 15.44 31.72 -27.40
N ARG A 375 14.89 30.81 -28.22
CA ARG A 375 14.95 30.89 -29.69
C ARG A 375 14.41 32.21 -30.23
N ASN A 376 13.28 32.68 -29.72
CA ASN A 376 12.68 33.94 -30.20
C ASN A 376 13.54 35.16 -29.85
N ILE A 377 14.15 35.21 -28.65
CA ILE A 377 15.08 36.26 -28.25
C ILE A 377 16.31 36.26 -29.17
N GLU A 378 16.94 35.10 -29.36
CA GLU A 378 18.13 34.93 -30.20
C GLU A 378 17.87 35.37 -31.65
N ILE A 379 16.78 34.92 -32.28
CA ILE A 379 16.41 35.31 -33.65
C ILE A 379 16.23 36.84 -33.77
N ARG A 380 15.61 37.48 -32.78
CA ARG A 380 15.40 38.94 -32.76
C ARG A 380 16.70 39.71 -32.58
N GLN A 381 17.56 39.25 -31.68
CA GLN A 381 18.88 39.82 -31.43
C GLN A 381 19.75 39.75 -32.69
N VAL A 382 19.98 38.55 -33.23
CA VAL A 382 20.80 38.33 -34.43
C VAL A 382 20.28 39.10 -35.64
N THR A 383 18.95 39.24 -35.77
CA THR A 383 18.34 40.05 -36.84
C THR A 383 18.66 41.54 -36.67
N ALA A 384 18.59 42.08 -35.44
CA ALA A 384 18.90 43.48 -35.17
C ALA A 384 20.41 43.80 -35.29
N GLU A 385 21.27 42.88 -34.82
CA GLU A 385 22.72 42.97 -34.95
C GLU A 385 23.13 43.00 -36.43
N ARG A 386 22.67 42.04 -37.24
CA ARG A 386 22.97 41.98 -38.68
C ARG A 386 22.48 43.21 -39.46
N LEU A 387 21.37 43.83 -39.05
CA LEU A 387 20.91 45.09 -39.62
C LEU A 387 21.85 46.25 -39.24
N THR A 388 22.30 46.30 -37.99
CA THR A 388 23.24 47.30 -37.48
C THR A 388 24.59 47.20 -38.19
N GLU A 389 25.16 45.99 -38.30
CA GLU A 389 26.42 45.74 -39.02
C GLU A 389 26.36 46.21 -40.47
N ARG A 390 25.25 45.94 -41.17
CA ARG A 390 25.06 46.38 -42.56
C ARG A 390 25.03 47.91 -42.67
N LEU A 391 24.32 48.60 -41.77
CA LEU A 391 24.26 50.06 -41.76
C LEU A 391 25.61 50.70 -41.41
N ILE A 392 26.37 50.10 -40.48
CA ILE A 392 27.75 50.52 -40.17
C ILE A 392 28.66 50.33 -41.38
N ALA A 393 28.52 49.23 -42.13
CA ALA A 393 29.30 48.99 -43.34
C ALA A 393 28.96 49.99 -44.46
N GLU A 394 27.68 50.33 -44.66
CA GLU A 394 27.24 51.38 -45.58
C GLU A 394 27.84 52.76 -45.20
N LEU A 395 27.66 53.20 -43.95
CA LEU A 395 28.25 54.44 -43.41
C LEU A 395 29.77 54.48 -43.54
N GLY A 396 30.45 53.37 -43.23
CA GLY A 396 31.91 53.27 -43.33
C GLY A 396 32.45 53.46 -44.74
N GLN A 397 31.70 53.06 -45.78
CA GLN A 397 32.08 53.31 -47.16
C GLN A 397 31.84 54.78 -47.56
N GLU A 398 30.72 55.39 -47.16
CA GLU A 398 30.48 56.82 -47.41
C GLU A 398 31.54 57.70 -46.74
N VAL A 399 31.89 57.41 -45.47
CA VAL A 399 32.98 58.09 -44.76
C VAL A 399 34.32 57.91 -45.48
N LYS A 400 34.61 56.69 -45.99
CA LYS A 400 35.86 56.44 -46.74
C LYS A 400 35.93 57.25 -48.04
N VAL A 401 34.83 57.38 -48.78
CA VAL A 401 34.75 58.22 -49.98
C VAL A 401 34.95 59.69 -49.62
N LEU A 402 34.25 60.18 -48.59
CA LEU A 402 34.38 61.57 -48.10
C LEU A 402 35.81 61.90 -47.63
N MET A 403 36.47 60.98 -46.91
CA MET A 403 37.86 61.15 -46.50
C MET A 403 38.81 61.23 -47.71
N GLN A 404 38.63 60.39 -48.73
CA GLN A 404 39.45 60.44 -49.93
C GLN A 404 39.25 61.77 -50.69
N SER A 405 37.99 62.15 -50.95
CA SER A 405 37.70 63.44 -51.60
C SER A 405 38.23 64.64 -50.81
N SER A 406 38.24 64.58 -49.48
CA SER A 406 38.86 65.63 -48.65
C SER A 406 40.38 65.71 -48.82
N VAL A 407 41.07 64.58 -48.98
CA VAL A 407 42.51 64.55 -49.26
C VAL A 407 42.79 65.07 -50.67
N ASP A 408 42.03 64.61 -51.67
CA ASP A 408 42.16 65.04 -53.06
C ASP A 408 41.95 66.56 -53.20
N VAL A 409 40.96 67.13 -52.49
CA VAL A 409 40.73 68.58 -52.40
C VAL A 409 41.91 69.31 -51.74
N GLN A 410 42.45 68.80 -50.63
CA GLN A 410 43.58 69.42 -49.94
C GLN A 410 44.86 69.42 -50.79
N GLU A 411 45.14 68.31 -51.49
CA GLU A 411 46.28 68.19 -52.39
C GLU A 411 46.16 69.16 -53.58
N LEU A 412 44.99 69.20 -54.25
CA LEU A 412 44.76 70.15 -55.35
C LEU A 412 44.81 71.61 -54.88
N SER A 413 44.24 71.92 -53.72
CA SER A 413 44.23 73.28 -53.14
C SER A 413 45.63 73.78 -52.76
N SER A 414 46.55 72.85 -52.47
CA SER A 414 47.94 73.15 -52.08
C SER A 414 48.94 73.05 -53.24
N SER A 415 48.47 72.79 -54.47
CA SER A 415 49.30 72.53 -55.65
C SER A 415 49.63 73.81 -56.41
N ASP A 416 50.91 74.18 -56.47
CA ASP A 416 51.41 75.29 -57.30
C ASP A 416 51.30 75.01 -58.82
N ASP A 417 51.11 73.76 -59.25
CA ASP A 417 50.84 73.43 -60.66
C ASP A 417 49.41 73.80 -61.07
N HIS A 418 49.25 75.01 -61.59
CA HIS A 418 47.97 75.53 -62.10
C HIS A 418 47.35 74.69 -63.23
N VAL A 419 48.15 73.96 -64.02
CA VAL A 419 47.64 73.11 -65.11
C VAL A 419 47.06 71.82 -64.54
N HIS A 420 47.72 71.23 -63.55
CA HIS A 420 47.18 70.10 -62.78
C HIS A 420 45.86 70.47 -62.10
N VAL A 421 45.81 71.63 -61.42
CA VAL A 421 44.59 72.14 -60.76
C VAL A 421 43.45 72.27 -61.77
N LEU A 422 43.64 72.99 -62.87
CA LEU A 422 42.57 73.20 -63.86
C LEU A 422 42.11 71.92 -64.56
N ARG A 423 43.00 70.93 -64.75
CA ARG A 423 42.65 69.63 -65.35
C ARG A 423 41.89 68.73 -64.38
N SER A 424 42.26 68.71 -63.10
CA SER A 424 41.71 67.79 -62.10
C SER A 424 40.50 68.36 -61.36
N PHE A 425 40.29 69.68 -61.37
CA PHE A 425 39.21 70.38 -60.64
C PHE A 425 37.81 69.80 -60.93
N SER A 426 37.49 69.52 -62.20
CA SER A 426 36.19 68.95 -62.58
C SER A 426 35.97 67.52 -62.07
N THR A 427 37.02 66.77 -61.81
CA THR A 427 36.94 65.41 -61.25
C THR A 427 36.76 65.46 -59.74
N VAL A 428 37.50 66.34 -59.05
CA VAL A 428 37.50 66.48 -57.59
C VAL A 428 36.24 67.20 -57.07
N ASN A 429 35.73 68.19 -57.82
CA ASN A 429 34.58 69.01 -57.39
C ASN A 429 33.21 68.31 -57.60
N ASN A 430 33.17 67.16 -58.28
CA ASN A 430 31.96 66.36 -58.49
C ASN A 430 31.81 65.29 -57.39
N ILE A 431 31.64 65.72 -56.14
CA ILE A 431 31.39 64.82 -55.00
C ILE A 431 30.03 64.10 -55.22
N PRO A 432 29.95 62.77 -55.09
CA PRO A 432 28.69 62.03 -55.23
C PRO A 432 27.62 62.51 -54.25
N ALA A 433 26.35 62.45 -54.66
CA ALA A 433 25.23 62.71 -53.76
C ALA A 433 25.19 61.65 -52.65
N MET A 434 25.38 62.10 -51.41
CA MET A 434 25.39 61.24 -50.22
C MET A 434 23.97 60.90 -49.77
N LYS A 435 23.83 59.78 -49.06
CA LYS A 435 22.55 59.35 -48.49
C LYS A 435 22.20 60.22 -47.28
N ASP A 436 20.90 60.54 -47.13
CA ASP A 436 20.41 61.16 -45.90
C ASP A 436 20.25 60.09 -44.82
N TRP A 437 20.91 60.29 -43.69
CA TRP A 437 20.90 59.39 -42.54
C TRP A 437 19.97 59.85 -41.41
N SER A 438 19.33 61.02 -41.55
CA SER A 438 18.55 61.67 -40.49
C SER A 438 17.40 60.80 -39.93
N ASP A 439 16.72 60.05 -40.81
CA ASP A 439 15.59 59.18 -40.45
C ASP A 439 16.00 57.72 -40.19
N VAL A 440 17.28 57.36 -40.34
CA VAL A 440 17.74 55.97 -40.26
C VAL A 440 18.00 55.56 -38.81
N SER A 441 17.12 54.74 -38.23
CA SER A 441 17.27 54.19 -36.89
C SER A 441 17.07 52.67 -36.86
N VAL A 442 17.80 51.98 -35.96
CA VAL A 442 17.60 50.55 -35.69
C VAL A 442 16.59 50.41 -34.56
N GLN A 443 15.49 49.71 -34.82
CA GLN A 443 14.49 49.37 -33.81
C GLN A 443 15.06 48.34 -32.82
N ILE A 444 15.22 48.75 -31.56
CA ILE A 444 15.64 47.84 -30.47
C ILE A 444 14.46 46.90 -30.14
N PRO A 445 14.66 45.56 -30.15
CA PRO A 445 13.60 44.63 -29.79
C PRO A 445 13.12 44.82 -28.34
N LEU A 446 11.79 44.87 -28.14
CA LEU A 446 11.18 44.93 -26.81
C LEU A 446 11.13 43.53 -26.17
N TYR A 447 12.29 43.07 -25.66
CA TYR A 447 12.45 41.74 -25.08
C TYR A 447 11.47 41.45 -23.91
N GLU A 448 11.14 42.46 -23.09
CA GLU A 448 10.19 42.32 -21.98
C GLU A 448 8.80 41.85 -22.46
N GLU A 449 8.30 42.41 -23.56
CA GLU A 449 7.00 42.04 -24.13
C GLU A 449 7.02 40.62 -24.73
N MET A 450 8.18 40.15 -25.19
CA MET A 450 8.36 38.77 -25.66
C MET A 450 8.36 37.77 -24.49
N VAL A 451 9.10 38.08 -23.41
CA VAL A 451 9.09 37.29 -22.16
C VAL A 451 7.68 37.22 -21.60
N ARG A 452 6.99 38.36 -21.49
CA ARG A 452 5.61 38.43 -20.98
C ARG A 452 4.65 37.57 -21.79
N LYS A 453 4.70 37.64 -23.13
CA LYS A 453 3.87 36.81 -24.02
C LYS A 453 4.16 35.32 -23.86
N ALA A 454 5.44 34.93 -23.86
CA ALA A 454 5.83 33.52 -23.74
C ALA A 454 5.39 32.92 -22.40
N VAL A 455 5.59 33.65 -21.29
CA VAL A 455 5.18 33.20 -19.94
C VAL A 455 3.65 33.05 -19.85
N VAL A 456 2.87 34.01 -20.36
CA VAL A 456 1.39 33.90 -20.36
C VAL A 456 0.94 32.66 -21.15
N VAL A 457 1.46 32.46 -22.37
CA VAL A 457 1.11 31.30 -23.20
C VAL A 457 1.47 29.98 -22.52
N ALA A 458 2.65 29.88 -21.88
CA ALA A 458 3.07 28.68 -21.16
C ALA A 458 2.19 28.39 -19.93
N VAL A 459 1.80 29.42 -19.18
CA VAL A 459 0.91 29.29 -18.02
C VAL A 459 -0.50 28.88 -18.44
N ASP A 460 -1.06 29.49 -19.49
CA ASP A 460 -2.39 29.14 -20.01
C ASP A 460 -2.44 27.68 -20.50
N GLN A 461 -1.39 27.23 -21.21
CA GLN A 461 -1.26 25.83 -21.66
C GLN A 461 -1.11 24.84 -20.51
N LEU A 462 -0.34 25.20 -19.48
CA LEU A 462 -0.17 24.38 -18.28
C LEU A 462 -1.48 24.28 -17.48
N GLN A 463 -2.20 25.38 -17.31
CA GLN A 463 -3.49 25.41 -16.61
C GLN A 463 -4.56 24.62 -17.37
N ALA A 464 -4.65 24.77 -18.70
CA ALA A 464 -5.56 24.00 -19.53
C ALA A 464 -5.28 22.48 -19.47
N THR A 465 -4.00 22.09 -19.53
CA THR A 465 -3.59 20.68 -19.39
C THR A 465 -3.88 20.14 -18.00
N PHE A 466 -3.60 20.92 -16.95
CA PHE A 466 -3.86 20.53 -15.57
C PHE A 466 -5.36 20.31 -15.30
N GLU A 467 -6.24 21.22 -15.71
CA GLU A 467 -7.69 21.04 -15.54
C GLU A 467 -8.22 19.85 -16.36
N LYS A 468 -7.69 19.61 -17.57
CA LYS A 468 -8.01 18.43 -18.39
C LYS A 468 -7.68 17.11 -17.68
N GLU A 469 -6.46 16.97 -17.13
CA GLU A 469 -6.06 15.75 -16.42
C GLU A 469 -6.77 15.59 -15.06
N LYS A 470 -7.06 16.69 -14.37
CA LYS A 470 -7.90 16.72 -13.17
C LYS A 470 -9.33 16.24 -13.45
N CYS A 471 -9.94 16.65 -14.57
CA CYS A 471 -11.26 16.16 -15.00
C CYS A 471 -11.25 14.65 -15.33
N LYS A 472 -10.21 14.15 -16.02
CA LYS A 472 -10.03 12.71 -16.23
C LYS A 472 -9.89 11.94 -14.91
N LEU A 473 -9.17 12.48 -13.93
CA LEU A 473 -9.02 11.86 -12.61
C LEU A 473 -10.35 11.80 -11.85
N LYS A 474 -11.12 12.90 -11.86
CA LYS A 474 -12.51 12.97 -11.35
C LYS A 474 -13.38 11.87 -11.96
N GLU A 475 -13.42 11.77 -13.29
CA GLU A 475 -14.16 10.72 -13.99
C GLU A 475 -13.69 9.30 -13.65
N ALA A 476 -12.37 9.07 -13.62
CA ALA A 476 -11.81 7.75 -13.33
C ALA A 476 -12.13 7.29 -11.89
N GLU A 477 -12.17 8.23 -10.94
CA GLU A 477 -12.55 8.00 -9.56
C GLU A 477 -14.05 7.70 -9.43
N LEU A 478 -14.93 8.47 -10.08
CA LEU A 478 -16.37 8.15 -10.11
C LEU A 478 -16.62 6.76 -10.75
N LYS A 479 -15.97 6.48 -11.89
CA LYS A 479 -16.01 5.17 -12.57
C LYS A 479 -15.42 4.04 -11.71
N ARG A 480 -14.53 4.34 -10.75
CA ARG A 480 -14.01 3.35 -9.76
C ARG A 480 -15.09 2.97 -8.76
N VAL A 481 -15.77 3.95 -8.15
CA VAL A 481 -16.79 3.69 -7.12
C VAL A 481 -18.09 3.13 -7.70
N GLN A 482 -18.47 3.55 -8.92
CA GLN A 482 -19.63 3.02 -9.65
C GLN A 482 -19.55 1.50 -9.93
N LYS A 483 -18.36 0.87 -9.87
CA LYS A 483 -18.22 -0.60 -9.96
C LYS A 483 -18.87 -1.35 -8.79
N PHE A 484 -19.14 -0.66 -7.68
CA PHE A 484 -19.80 -1.21 -6.51
C PHE A 484 -21.29 -0.85 -6.46
N LYS A 485 -21.89 -0.45 -7.59
CA LYS A 485 -23.31 -0.05 -7.67
C LYS A 485 -24.23 -1.19 -7.22
N VAL A 486 -25.09 -0.90 -6.25
CA VAL A 486 -26.06 -1.82 -5.67
C VAL A 486 -27.49 -1.35 -5.92
N ASN A 487 -28.38 -2.31 -6.18
CA ASN A 487 -29.79 -2.05 -6.35
C ASN A 487 -30.48 -2.00 -4.96
N ILE A 488 -30.83 -0.80 -4.48
CA ILE A 488 -31.52 -0.63 -3.19
C ILE A 488 -33.00 -0.25 -3.36
N THR A 489 -33.83 -0.68 -2.41
CA THR A 489 -35.28 -0.41 -2.34
C THR A 489 -35.64 0.04 -0.93
N LEU A 490 -36.51 1.03 -0.82
CA LEU A 490 -37.00 1.57 0.45
C LEU A 490 -37.90 0.57 1.19
N ASP A 491 -37.90 0.60 2.52
CA ASP A 491 -38.79 -0.20 3.36
C ASP A 491 -39.98 0.65 3.88
N PRO A 492 -41.20 0.49 3.34
CA PRO A 492 -42.39 1.23 3.79
C PRO A 492 -42.80 0.96 5.25
N GLN A 493 -42.34 -0.14 5.85
CA GLN A 493 -42.57 -0.43 7.27
C GLN A 493 -41.74 0.48 8.19
N THR A 494 -40.59 0.97 7.69
CA THR A 494 -39.75 1.92 8.42
C THR A 494 -40.16 3.38 8.21
N ALA A 495 -40.80 3.69 7.07
CA ALA A 495 -41.12 5.05 6.66
C ALA A 495 -41.97 5.81 7.69
N ASP A 496 -41.62 7.07 7.94
CA ASP A 496 -42.42 7.98 8.76
C ASP A 496 -43.85 8.13 8.20
N PRO A 497 -44.91 8.19 9.04
CA PRO A 497 -46.29 8.26 8.57
C PRO A 497 -46.63 9.41 7.62
N TRP A 498 -45.80 10.46 7.55
CA TRP A 498 -45.94 11.55 6.55
C TRP A 498 -45.35 11.22 5.18
N LEU A 499 -44.63 10.11 5.02
CA LEU A 499 -43.93 9.77 3.78
C LEU A 499 -44.77 8.89 2.85
N ILE A 500 -44.57 9.13 1.55
CA ILE A 500 -45.09 8.32 0.46
C ILE A 500 -43.90 7.72 -0.26
N VAL A 501 -43.70 6.42 -0.03
CA VAL A 501 -42.82 5.55 -0.82
C VAL A 501 -43.61 5.06 -2.03
N SER A 502 -42.98 5.02 -3.20
CA SER A 502 -43.58 4.45 -4.42
C SER A 502 -43.65 2.93 -4.41
N ASP A 503 -44.50 2.34 -5.24
CA ASP A 503 -44.75 0.88 -5.27
C ASP A 503 -43.50 0.06 -5.66
N ASP A 504 -42.61 0.63 -6.47
CA ASP A 504 -41.29 0.07 -6.83
C ASP A 504 -40.23 0.21 -5.71
N GLY A 505 -40.56 0.90 -4.62
CA GLY A 505 -39.64 1.22 -3.54
C GLY A 505 -38.48 2.15 -3.92
N LYS A 506 -38.56 2.86 -5.06
CA LYS A 506 -37.45 3.70 -5.58
C LYS A 506 -37.57 5.18 -5.26
N GLN A 507 -38.74 5.67 -4.90
CA GLN A 507 -38.99 7.10 -4.73
C GLN A 507 -39.60 7.36 -3.36
N VAL A 508 -39.19 8.45 -2.71
CA VAL A 508 -39.84 8.94 -1.49
C VAL A 508 -40.10 10.44 -1.57
N ARG A 509 -41.33 10.82 -1.25
CA ARG A 509 -41.77 12.20 -1.10
C ARG A 509 -42.52 12.41 0.21
N LEU A 510 -42.64 13.66 0.60
CA LEU A 510 -43.58 14.07 1.64
C LEU A 510 -45.01 13.99 1.09
N GLY A 511 -45.93 13.44 1.88
CA GLY A 511 -47.36 13.46 1.60
C GLY A 511 -48.05 14.65 2.27
N ASP A 512 -49.19 15.04 1.71
CA ASP A 512 -50.00 16.17 2.18
C ASP A 512 -50.64 15.92 3.56
N PHE A 513 -50.86 14.64 3.90
CA PHE A 513 -51.51 14.20 5.14
C PHE A 513 -50.74 13.04 5.79
N LYS A 514 -50.80 12.98 7.12
CA LYS A 514 -50.27 11.85 7.91
C LYS A 514 -51.11 10.60 7.67
N LYS A 515 -50.49 9.50 7.23
CA LYS A 515 -51.16 8.20 7.10
C LYS A 515 -51.43 7.57 8.46
N PHE A 516 -52.58 6.91 8.59
CA PHE A 516 -52.88 6.03 9.72
C PHE A 516 -52.23 4.66 9.48
N VAL A 517 -51.06 4.44 10.08
CA VAL A 517 -50.29 3.19 9.98
C VAL A 517 -49.85 2.72 11.37
N PRO A 518 -49.69 1.39 11.61
CA PRO A 518 -49.20 0.89 12.89
C PRO A 518 -47.82 1.46 13.26
N ASP A 519 -47.65 1.89 14.50
CA ASP A 519 -46.37 2.39 15.00
C ASP A 519 -45.44 1.23 15.40
N LEU A 520 -44.72 0.70 14.42
CA LEU A 520 -43.76 -0.37 14.62
C LEU A 520 -42.49 0.16 15.31
N PRO A 521 -41.75 -0.65 16.08
CA PRO A 521 -40.45 -0.25 16.65
C PRO A 521 -39.46 0.20 15.57
N LYS A 522 -39.49 -0.44 14.39
CA LYS A 522 -38.66 -0.12 13.23
C LYS A 522 -39.11 1.16 12.47
N ARG A 523 -40.27 1.74 12.79
CA ARG A 523 -40.81 2.95 12.13
C ARG A 523 -40.24 4.23 12.71
N PHE A 524 -39.76 5.11 11.82
CA PHE A 524 -39.38 6.48 12.15
C PHE A 524 -40.61 7.31 12.53
N ASN A 525 -40.82 7.63 13.80
CA ASN A 525 -41.98 8.40 14.26
C ASN A 525 -41.78 8.86 15.73
N PRO A 526 -41.53 10.16 16.00
CA PRO A 526 -41.14 11.20 15.05
C PRO A 526 -39.71 10.97 14.53
N GLY A 527 -39.52 10.93 13.21
CA GLY A 527 -38.18 10.83 12.61
C GLY A 527 -38.06 11.42 11.21
N GLY A 528 -39.16 11.52 10.45
CA GLY A 528 -39.23 12.15 9.13
C GLY A 528 -38.52 11.40 8.01
N GLY A 529 -38.08 10.16 8.23
CA GLY A 529 -37.25 9.40 7.29
C GLY A 529 -37.75 7.99 7.01
N VAL A 530 -37.02 7.32 6.12
CA VAL A 530 -37.18 5.92 5.70
C VAL A 530 -35.78 5.33 5.46
N VAL A 531 -35.60 4.03 5.68
CA VAL A 531 -34.37 3.32 5.29
C VAL A 531 -34.63 2.33 4.17
N ALA A 532 -33.56 1.91 3.48
CA ALA A 532 -33.62 0.80 2.54
C ALA A 532 -33.85 -0.54 3.26
N GLN A 533 -34.32 -1.54 2.51
CA GLN A 533 -34.44 -2.93 2.96
C GLN A 533 -33.04 -3.57 3.09
N GLN A 534 -32.14 -3.23 2.17
CA GLN A 534 -30.76 -3.69 2.13
C GLN A 534 -29.92 -3.01 3.21
N ASN A 535 -29.02 -3.78 3.83
CA ASN A 535 -28.08 -3.33 4.84
C ASN A 535 -26.70 -3.97 4.62
N PHE A 536 -25.66 -3.29 5.07
CA PHE A 536 -24.27 -3.63 4.76
C PHE A 536 -23.43 -3.58 6.04
N GLY A 537 -22.72 -4.67 6.35
CA GLY A 537 -21.87 -4.79 7.55
C GLY A 537 -20.41 -5.14 7.25
N PHE A 538 -20.01 -5.08 5.98
CA PHE A 538 -18.65 -5.31 5.47
C PHE A 538 -18.59 -4.91 3.99
N GLY A 539 -17.38 -4.71 3.45
CA GLY A 539 -17.16 -4.48 2.02
C GLY A 539 -17.61 -3.10 1.52
N ARG A 540 -17.91 -3.02 0.22
CA ARG A 540 -18.15 -1.77 -0.51
C ARG A 540 -19.48 -1.76 -1.22
N PHE A 541 -20.15 -0.61 -1.23
CA PHE A 541 -21.37 -0.40 -2.00
C PHE A 541 -21.52 1.05 -2.47
N TYR A 542 -22.26 1.25 -3.55
CA TYR A 542 -22.53 2.54 -4.16
C TYR A 542 -23.99 2.64 -4.64
N PHE A 543 -24.63 3.79 -4.49
CA PHE A 543 -25.92 4.07 -5.11
C PHE A 543 -26.08 5.55 -5.46
N GLU A 544 -26.99 5.86 -6.39
CA GLU A 544 -27.23 7.22 -6.88
C GLU A 544 -28.62 7.70 -6.49
N VAL A 545 -28.74 8.98 -6.16
CA VAL A 545 -30.00 9.62 -5.78
C VAL A 545 -30.19 10.88 -6.63
N GLN A 546 -31.30 10.94 -7.38
CA GLN A 546 -31.73 12.15 -8.06
C GLN A 546 -32.36 13.10 -7.03
N VAL A 547 -31.85 14.32 -7.01
CA VAL A 547 -32.21 15.41 -6.07
C VAL A 547 -32.63 16.70 -6.80
N MET A 548 -32.86 16.62 -8.11
CA MET A 548 -33.44 17.70 -8.91
C MET A 548 -34.71 18.26 -8.24
N ASP A 549 -34.89 19.58 -8.27
CA ASP A 549 -35.98 20.35 -7.62
C ASP A 549 -36.08 20.25 -6.08
N MET A 550 -35.29 19.40 -5.41
CA MET A 550 -35.33 19.27 -3.94
C MET A 550 -34.74 20.49 -3.25
N MET A 551 -35.54 21.26 -2.52
CA MET A 551 -35.11 22.48 -1.78
C MET A 551 -34.48 22.18 -0.40
N LYS A 552 -34.75 20.99 0.14
CA LYS A 552 -34.24 20.44 1.40
C LYS A 552 -34.21 18.92 1.25
N TYR A 553 -33.29 18.25 1.94
CA TYR A 553 -33.31 16.81 2.18
C TYR A 553 -32.26 16.43 3.21
N ASP A 554 -32.34 15.20 3.72
CA ASP A 554 -31.28 14.48 4.39
C ASP A 554 -31.19 13.09 3.75
N PHE A 555 -30.02 12.70 3.25
CA PHE A 555 -29.79 11.31 2.86
C PHE A 555 -28.35 10.89 3.15
N GLY A 556 -28.13 9.60 3.34
CA GLY A 556 -26.87 9.10 3.86
C GLY A 556 -26.92 7.64 4.24
N VAL A 557 -26.11 7.26 5.22
CA VAL A 557 -26.19 5.97 5.91
C VAL A 557 -26.34 6.16 7.41
N VAL A 558 -27.04 5.22 8.06
CA VAL A 558 -27.28 5.18 9.51
C VAL A 558 -27.03 3.76 10.04
N TYR A 559 -26.67 3.62 11.32
CA TYR A 559 -26.62 2.31 11.99
C TYR A 559 -28.01 1.69 12.13
N GLU A 560 -28.04 0.36 12.24
CA GLU A 560 -29.24 -0.41 12.55
C GLU A 560 -29.92 0.06 13.85
N SER A 561 -29.12 0.34 14.89
CA SER A 561 -29.52 0.83 16.21
C SER A 561 -30.03 2.29 16.27
N ILE A 562 -29.98 3.05 15.16
CA ILE A 562 -30.30 4.48 15.14
C ILE A 562 -31.67 4.75 15.78
N ASN A 563 -31.76 5.78 16.63
CA ASN A 563 -33.00 6.10 17.34
C ASN A 563 -34.11 6.55 16.38
N ARG A 564 -35.10 5.70 16.15
CA ARG A 564 -36.21 5.94 15.20
C ARG A 564 -37.38 6.73 15.81
N LYS A 565 -37.37 6.98 17.13
CA LYS A 565 -38.43 7.69 17.85
C LYS A 565 -38.04 9.13 18.24
N LYS A 566 -36.93 9.62 17.69
CA LYS A 566 -36.46 11.00 17.79
C LYS A 566 -35.91 11.44 16.43
N LYS A 567 -35.88 12.75 16.18
CA LYS A 567 -35.16 13.31 15.03
C LYS A 567 -33.68 12.96 15.16
N VAL A 568 -33.03 12.60 14.05
CA VAL A 568 -31.57 12.37 14.00
C VAL A 568 -30.85 13.66 14.42
N THR A 569 -30.16 13.61 15.56
CA THR A 569 -29.39 14.71 16.16
C THR A 569 -27.91 14.37 16.14
N ASN A 570 -27.07 15.40 15.97
CA ASN A 570 -25.62 15.25 15.99
C ASN A 570 -25.18 15.07 17.46
N ASN A 571 -24.53 13.96 17.78
CA ASN A 571 -23.95 13.67 19.10
C ASN A 571 -22.62 12.90 18.91
N HIS A 572 -21.81 12.72 19.95
CA HIS A 572 -20.50 12.06 19.82
C HIS A 572 -20.57 10.58 19.39
N GLU A 573 -21.74 9.94 19.45
CA GLU A 573 -22.01 8.53 19.11
C GLU A 573 -22.90 8.42 17.86
N SER A 574 -22.81 9.40 16.94
CA SER A 574 -23.89 9.76 15.99
C SER A 574 -24.54 8.63 15.19
N GLY A 575 -23.83 7.54 14.90
CA GLY A 575 -24.35 6.39 14.15
C GLY A 575 -24.96 6.77 12.79
N HIS A 576 -24.52 7.89 12.20
CA HIS A 576 -25.01 8.39 10.93
C HIS A 576 -23.96 9.24 10.21
N TRP A 577 -24.03 9.19 8.88
CA TRP A 577 -23.19 9.95 7.96
C TRP A 577 -24.10 10.44 6.84
N ILE A 578 -24.53 11.70 6.94
CA ILE A 578 -25.63 12.27 6.16
C ILE A 578 -25.16 13.51 5.42
N LEU A 579 -25.51 13.60 4.13
CA LEU A 579 -25.49 14.85 3.38
C LEU A 579 -26.86 15.51 3.46
N SER A 580 -26.85 16.81 3.78
CA SER A 580 -28.03 17.60 4.07
C SER A 580 -28.08 18.85 3.22
N LEU A 581 -29.26 19.12 2.64
CA LEU A 581 -29.59 20.42 2.04
C LEU A 581 -30.58 21.17 2.93
N ARG A 582 -30.32 22.46 3.15
CA ARG A 582 -31.21 23.44 3.77
C ARG A 582 -31.30 24.69 2.88
N LYS A 583 -32.38 25.48 3.03
CA LYS A 583 -32.54 26.82 2.44
C LYS A 583 -32.00 26.96 0.99
N GLU A 584 -32.43 26.05 0.11
CA GLU A 584 -32.09 25.95 -1.32
C GLU A 584 -30.61 25.71 -1.69
N ASN A 585 -29.62 26.24 -0.96
CA ASN A 585 -28.17 26.10 -1.25
C ASN A 585 -27.27 25.92 0.01
N GLU A 586 -27.82 25.76 1.21
CA GLU A 586 -27.05 25.52 2.45
C GLU A 586 -26.78 24.01 2.61
N TYR A 587 -25.65 23.54 2.06
CA TYR A 587 -25.21 22.14 2.15
C TYR A 587 -24.39 21.87 3.42
N LYS A 588 -24.61 20.70 4.03
CA LYS A 588 -23.85 20.23 5.20
C LYS A 588 -23.60 18.73 5.16
N ALA A 589 -22.38 18.33 5.52
CA ALA A 589 -22.11 16.97 5.98
C ALA A 589 -22.41 16.90 7.48
N ARG A 590 -23.15 15.88 7.92
CA ARG A 590 -23.52 15.66 9.33
C ARG A 590 -23.18 14.24 9.79
N ALA A 591 -22.46 14.18 10.90
CA ALA A 591 -22.22 12.97 11.68
C ALA A 591 -22.20 13.38 13.16
N SER A 592 -21.06 13.25 13.85
CA SER A 592 -20.91 13.75 15.22
C SER A 592 -20.97 15.26 15.33
N HIS A 593 -20.62 15.96 14.24
CA HIS A 593 -20.65 17.42 14.09
C HIS A 593 -21.27 17.78 12.73
N GLU A 594 -21.69 19.03 12.54
CA GLU A 594 -22.07 19.56 11.22
C GLU A 594 -20.89 20.29 10.58
N ILE A 595 -20.60 19.98 9.33
CA ILE A 595 -19.57 20.63 8.51
C ILE A 595 -20.28 21.32 7.34
N PRO A 596 -20.32 22.67 7.30
CA PRO A 596 -20.83 23.41 6.15
C PRO A 596 -20.02 23.11 4.89
N LEU A 597 -20.69 22.94 3.75
CA LEU A 597 -20.07 22.64 2.46
C LEU A 597 -20.36 23.78 1.48
N SER A 598 -19.33 24.17 0.72
CA SER A 598 -19.43 25.15 -0.37
C SER A 598 -19.28 24.41 -1.70
N LEU A 599 -20.40 24.25 -2.43
CA LEU A 599 -20.37 23.71 -3.78
C LEU A 599 -20.33 24.83 -4.83
N THR A 600 -19.66 24.55 -5.96
CA THR A 600 -19.59 25.43 -7.13
C THR A 600 -20.91 25.50 -7.90
N GLN A 601 -21.69 24.42 -7.86
CA GLN A 601 -22.99 24.29 -8.52
C GLN A 601 -23.95 23.43 -7.69
N ARG A 602 -25.23 23.40 -8.07
CA ARG A 602 -26.24 22.55 -7.44
C ARG A 602 -26.29 21.18 -8.14
N PRO A 603 -25.91 20.07 -7.47
CA PRO A 603 -25.99 18.73 -8.05
C PRO A 603 -27.43 18.35 -8.38
N GLN A 604 -27.65 17.65 -9.50
CA GLN A 604 -28.96 17.07 -9.85
C GLN A 604 -29.03 15.59 -9.46
N ARG A 605 -27.89 14.90 -9.47
CA ARG A 605 -27.71 13.52 -9.01
C ARG A 605 -26.51 13.43 -8.06
N ILE A 606 -26.70 12.78 -6.93
CA ILE A 606 -25.63 12.54 -5.94
C ILE A 606 -25.41 11.05 -5.76
N GLY A 607 -24.17 10.61 -5.96
CA GLY A 607 -23.70 9.26 -5.69
C GLY A 607 -23.22 9.17 -4.25
N LEU A 608 -23.60 8.10 -3.54
CA LEU A 608 -23.08 7.76 -2.22
C LEU A 608 -22.28 6.47 -2.34
N PHE A 609 -21.00 6.52 -1.98
CA PHE A 609 -20.10 5.38 -1.85
C PHE A 609 -19.80 5.11 -0.38
N VAL A 610 -19.76 3.83 0.01
CA VAL A 610 -19.22 3.39 1.30
C VAL A 610 -18.14 2.35 1.08
N ASP A 611 -17.03 2.51 1.79
CA ASP A 611 -16.03 1.46 2.01
C ASP A 611 -16.05 1.12 3.50
N TYR A 612 -16.73 0.04 3.87
CA TYR A 612 -16.90 -0.36 5.27
C TYR A 612 -15.57 -0.78 5.88
N ASP A 613 -14.71 -1.43 5.09
CA ASP A 613 -13.46 -2.01 5.56
C ASP A 613 -12.38 -0.91 5.80
N GLU A 614 -12.45 0.20 5.05
CA GLU A 614 -11.56 1.38 5.17
C GLU A 614 -12.19 2.56 5.94
N GLY A 615 -13.42 2.41 6.48
CA GLY A 615 -14.07 3.46 7.27
C GLY A 615 -14.46 4.72 6.48
N LEU A 616 -14.99 4.56 5.27
CA LEU A 616 -15.24 5.66 4.33
C LEU A 616 -16.74 5.84 4.01
N VAL A 617 -17.24 7.08 4.02
CA VAL A 617 -18.53 7.47 3.39
C VAL A 617 -18.32 8.70 2.51
N SER A 618 -18.41 8.53 1.20
CA SER A 618 -18.12 9.57 0.21
C SER A 618 -19.35 9.92 -0.62
N PHE A 619 -19.54 11.22 -0.87
CA PHE A 619 -20.63 11.78 -1.67
C PHE A 619 -20.07 12.45 -2.92
N TYR A 620 -20.64 12.19 -4.09
CA TYR A 620 -20.18 12.69 -5.39
C TYR A 620 -21.30 13.39 -6.15
N ASP A 621 -21.03 14.52 -6.78
CA ASP A 621 -21.86 15.09 -7.85
C ASP A 621 -21.62 14.23 -9.09
N VAL A 622 -22.62 13.43 -9.47
CA VAL A 622 -22.52 12.46 -10.57
C VAL A 622 -22.46 13.17 -11.92
N ASP A 623 -23.01 14.38 -12.02
CA ASP A 623 -23.17 15.11 -13.27
C ASP A 623 -21.83 15.73 -13.75
N ILE A 624 -20.92 16.03 -12.82
CA ILE A 624 -19.56 16.55 -13.10
C ILE A 624 -18.42 15.68 -12.52
N ALA A 625 -18.74 14.48 -12.04
CA ALA A 625 -17.82 13.52 -11.42
C ALA A 625 -16.97 14.08 -10.24
N GLU A 626 -17.51 15.04 -9.50
CA GLU A 626 -16.78 15.74 -8.43
C GLU A 626 -17.11 15.17 -7.05
N LEU A 627 -16.10 14.94 -6.22
CA LEU A 627 -16.29 14.60 -4.81
C LEU A 627 -16.86 15.83 -4.07
N ILE A 628 -18.08 15.71 -3.53
CA ILE A 628 -18.72 16.73 -2.69
C ILE A 628 -18.10 16.73 -1.30
N PHE A 629 -18.00 15.54 -0.70
CA PHE A 629 -17.46 15.37 0.65
C PHE A 629 -17.11 13.90 0.92
N SER A 630 -16.16 13.65 1.82
CA SER A 630 -15.89 12.31 2.34
C SER A 630 -15.70 12.34 3.84
N PHE A 631 -16.46 11.51 4.56
CA PHE A 631 -16.15 11.12 5.92
C PHE A 631 -15.10 10.00 5.86
N ASN A 632 -13.98 10.22 6.56
CA ASN A 632 -12.85 9.29 6.63
C ASN A 632 -12.69 8.83 8.08
N ASP A 633 -11.92 7.75 8.30
CA ASP A 633 -11.63 7.19 9.62
C ASP A 633 -12.89 6.81 10.43
N CYS A 634 -13.97 6.40 9.73
CA CYS A 634 -15.24 6.01 10.35
C CYS A 634 -15.11 4.63 11.00
N SER A 635 -15.13 4.57 12.33
CA SER A 635 -15.13 3.30 13.08
C SER A 635 -16.52 2.63 13.05
N PHE A 636 -16.83 1.90 11.98
CA PHE A 636 -18.10 1.18 11.88
C PHE A 636 -18.16 -0.04 12.81
N THR A 637 -19.14 -0.06 13.71
CA THR A 637 -19.37 -1.14 14.69
C THR A 637 -20.66 -1.93 14.44
N GLU A 638 -21.50 -1.48 13.52
CA GLU A 638 -22.82 -2.02 13.24
C GLU A 638 -23.15 -1.99 11.73
N ARG A 639 -24.19 -2.73 11.34
CA ARG A 639 -24.74 -2.69 9.98
C ARG A 639 -25.22 -1.29 9.62
N LEU A 640 -24.85 -0.84 8.43
CA LEU A 640 -25.28 0.41 7.82
C LEU A 640 -26.52 0.19 6.95
N TYR A 641 -27.49 1.09 7.12
CA TYR A 641 -28.70 1.22 6.33
C TYR A 641 -28.66 2.53 5.54
N PRO A 642 -28.84 2.51 4.20
CA PRO A 642 -29.14 3.71 3.42
C PRO A 642 -30.39 4.42 3.99
N PHE A 643 -30.27 5.72 4.27
CA PHE A 643 -31.30 6.55 4.91
C PHE A 643 -31.72 7.71 4.00
N PHE A 644 -33.02 8.01 3.99
CA PHE A 644 -33.62 9.04 3.15
C PHE A 644 -34.69 9.83 3.91
N ASN A 645 -34.69 11.14 3.75
CA ASN A 645 -35.70 12.06 4.26
C ASN A 645 -35.82 13.24 3.27
N PRO A 646 -36.97 13.40 2.57
CA PRO A 646 -37.17 14.44 1.56
C PRO A 646 -37.34 15.86 2.15
N GLY A 647 -37.36 16.03 3.48
CA GLY A 647 -37.46 17.31 4.16
C GLY A 647 -38.87 17.92 4.17
N HIS A 648 -39.14 18.78 5.16
CA HIS A 648 -40.40 19.52 5.24
C HIS A 648 -40.37 20.81 4.40
N GLY A 649 -41.38 20.99 3.54
CA GLY A 649 -41.52 22.18 2.69
C GLY A 649 -40.68 22.14 1.41
N SER A 650 -40.40 20.94 0.88
CA SER A 650 -40.21 20.77 -0.56
C SER A 650 -41.55 21.01 -1.27
N ARG A 651 -41.55 21.30 -2.59
CA ARG A 651 -42.80 21.26 -3.39
C ARG A 651 -43.43 19.86 -3.25
N ASN A 652 -44.77 19.76 -3.18
CA ASN A 652 -45.45 18.49 -2.86
C ASN A 652 -45.24 17.36 -3.91
N SER A 653 -44.76 17.72 -5.11
CA SER A 653 -44.35 16.81 -6.19
C SER A 653 -42.87 16.40 -6.15
N ALA A 654 -42.02 17.08 -5.39
CA ALA A 654 -40.60 16.80 -5.30
C ALA A 654 -40.34 15.50 -4.52
N SER A 655 -39.42 14.68 -5.02
CA SER A 655 -39.11 13.34 -4.50
C SER A 655 -37.61 13.06 -4.58
N LEU A 656 -37.08 12.37 -3.57
CA LEU A 656 -35.80 11.69 -3.70
C LEU A 656 -36.03 10.42 -4.50
N LYS A 657 -35.29 10.22 -5.59
CA LYS A 657 -35.42 9.03 -6.45
C LYS A 657 -34.10 8.28 -6.52
N ILE A 658 -34.11 7.00 -6.18
CA ILE A 658 -32.97 6.11 -6.29
C ILE A 658 -32.77 5.76 -7.78
N GLY A 659 -31.59 6.02 -8.31
CA GLY A 659 -31.21 5.64 -9.68
C GLY A 659 -31.22 4.12 -9.86
N GLN A 660 -31.58 3.68 -11.08
CA GLN A 660 -31.40 2.29 -11.53
C GLN A 660 -29.92 2.02 -11.81
#